data_AF-A0A518D1Q4-F1
#
_entry.id   AF-A0A518D1Q4-F1
#
_cell.length_a   1.000
_cell.length_b   1.000
_cell.length_c   1.000
_cell.angle_alpha   90.00
_cell.angle_beta   90.00
_cell.angle_gamma   90.00
#
_symmetry.space_group_name_H-M   'P 1'
#
loop_
_entity.id
_entity.type
_entity.pdbx_description
1 polymer ?
#
loop_
_entity_poly.entity_id
_entity_poly.type
_entity_poly.pdbx_seq_one_letter_code
_entity_poly.pdbx_strand_id
1 'polypeptide(L)'
;MLRPTALLAALLVTLVGAPTHTAHAQSALTSQSDLRAPAGQWQTIGGGPDRSRATHTEVPRQAPAQQVFVVETGDTLVGEPLFNTEVLVLETRVARGEHRITVYDLETGEAVADRDFEVRDGCFPHLKGDVLVLRSAIDQLNAFELSTKGLRRLATYSADSGFVGAPFVVGDDVFVGEGASILRLDGRYLREREAARYPSREYGSVVSALYIDSGPYADQGRLSIGFLTSNDHGASGRPMAAAFDPLRSEEPVVTSRYQDRLRIAFRDSWPNLQQIVVSPFQGGLMFWSEDGIDEIEGNLISGIGYDGDGDPIEGAFVTRYPVAARDSSVIGHVDAGDEGQGVFLVEHSRKSFGRRTATEIGICGPGLHEHLLPLFRGATWGRDVVLLAGRAWHPETGRVLWHVPALERAALLPAEQGVVAVFDDGRVERWRVRPFESEATAKGATRSATDEQDVEPFDGVLVRSDGEVDPGTYAIVGGNVVEIRGTKERDVAAADVWFLGAEDGTVHRLGAARAVGPGIDAVVGALEAREFSRYANAAERSNDPDRITRAIARGQRIGEDVDDLVEELAQLRAKPESVSSKQAERFDEYESQFSKTRFDTWVRALASVRPDEATFDAVHQAMLVAMLDRSVGLEDVRRDVQALLPEGIDLPLRADLRDWLAFARSTSAHTIRVVEPPPEDQATMTWEERRLGMATAWGGDDVVGFESENLFVISSLDQPGAIATCVAVGEHVCSLLEGLFAGGEHARSAEHRMVVYLYESKSQYLKQSSGGDQRVATGLSWTAGHYDPQTGVVRLFLPAGEGDWESAQQTFRHELAHQWMSERCPGISDEQSKQLRTDQDGFWIVEGFACFVQDFRVDERLGVTGELDSRSNLLDVVANASADVLLPWDMLTELKQARRMGLLMIEPAAIALTWSLGRIMPVDGMGLFYAQSNALASFLYHGENGKYRDAFIEYTLAFYRGTEGMDFEKHFGLSPSEAGRLAVEHARTVVGRD
;
A
#
# COMPACT_ATOMS: atom_id res chain seq x y z
N MET A 1 27.18 70.51 16.34
CA MET A 1 26.72 71.29 15.17
C MET A 1 25.44 70.63 14.69
N LEU A 2 24.27 71.23 14.95
CA LEU A 2 23.56 72.13 14.03
C LEU A 2 22.95 71.42 12.80
N ARG A 3 21.68 71.01 12.96
CA ARG A 3 20.58 71.09 11.95
C ARG A 3 20.31 72.59 11.61
N PRO A 4 19.53 73.01 10.57
CA PRO A 4 18.24 72.41 10.14
C PRO A 4 17.77 72.60 8.65
N THR A 5 16.50 72.20 8.39
CA THR A 5 15.44 72.71 7.44
C THR A 5 15.80 73.72 6.33
N ALA A 6 15.19 73.78 5.13
CA ALA A 6 13.75 73.94 4.77
C ALA A 6 13.63 73.93 3.18
N LEU A 7 12.57 74.16 2.38
CA LEU A 7 11.07 74.24 2.31
C LEU A 7 10.72 74.39 0.77
N LEU A 8 9.53 74.51 0.14
CA LEU A 8 8.07 74.48 0.41
C LEU A 8 7.29 74.38 -0.95
N ALA A 9 6.28 73.50 -1.12
CA ALA A 9 4.88 73.78 -1.56
C ALA A 9 4.20 72.48 -2.08
N ALA A 10 2.95 72.07 -1.76
CA ALA A 10 1.61 72.72 -1.83
C ALA A 10 1.09 72.88 -3.29
N LEU A 11 -0.16 72.53 -3.67
CA LEU A 11 -1.42 72.36 -2.90
C LEU A 11 -2.37 71.26 -3.51
N LEU A 12 -3.45 70.93 -2.78
CA LEU A 12 -4.52 69.93 -3.00
C LEU A 12 -5.30 70.00 -4.35
N VAL A 13 -5.91 68.87 -4.76
CA VAL A 13 -7.38 68.62 -4.79
C VAL A 13 -7.65 67.11 -4.56
N THR A 14 -8.77 66.77 -3.89
CA THR A 14 -9.22 65.39 -3.57
C THR A 14 -10.24 64.84 -4.55
N LEU A 15 -10.26 63.52 -4.79
CA LEU A 15 -11.46 62.76 -5.18
C LEU A 15 -11.32 61.27 -4.81
N VAL A 16 -12.46 60.57 -4.71
CA VAL A 16 -12.57 59.18 -4.22
C VAL A 16 -12.64 58.20 -5.39
N GLY A 17 -11.96 57.06 -5.27
CA GLY A 17 -12.07 55.91 -6.16
C GLY A 17 -11.66 54.63 -5.44
N ALA A 18 -12.35 53.52 -5.70
CA ALA A 18 -12.07 52.22 -5.09
C ALA A 18 -10.86 51.54 -5.77
N PRO A 19 -10.16 50.59 -5.09
CA PRO A 19 -9.12 49.79 -5.72
C PRO A 19 -9.74 48.78 -6.70
N THR A 20 -9.80 49.14 -7.98
CA THR A 20 -10.05 48.17 -9.05
C THR A 20 -8.82 47.31 -9.25
N HIS A 21 -8.90 46.03 -8.86
CA HIS A 21 -7.83 45.05 -9.10
C HIS A 21 -7.77 44.71 -10.60
N THR A 22 -6.88 45.36 -11.34
CA THR A 22 -6.51 44.96 -12.71
C THR A 22 -5.41 43.91 -12.64
N ALA A 23 -5.70 42.67 -13.04
CA ALA A 23 -4.72 41.59 -13.09
C ALA A 23 -3.59 41.88 -14.11
N HIS A 24 -2.36 41.51 -13.76
CA HIS A 24 -1.25 41.47 -14.70
C HIS A 24 -1.19 40.08 -15.36
N ALA A 25 -1.54 40.00 -16.64
CA ALA A 25 -1.43 38.76 -17.40
C ALA A 25 0.04 38.42 -17.72
N GLN A 26 0.53 37.27 -17.25
CA GLN A 26 1.67 36.59 -17.86
C GLN A 26 1.15 35.74 -19.03
N SER A 27 1.56 36.09 -20.25
CA SER A 27 1.06 35.50 -21.49
C SER A 27 1.88 34.27 -21.90
N ALA A 28 1.44 33.07 -21.52
CA ALA A 28 2.04 31.81 -22.00
C ALA A 28 1.07 30.59 -22.13
N LEU A 29 -0.24 30.78 -22.06
CA LEU A 29 -1.22 29.76 -22.48
C LEU A 29 -2.22 30.37 -23.47
N THR A 30 -2.41 29.70 -24.61
CA THR A 30 -3.34 30.12 -25.67
C THR A 30 -4.79 29.86 -25.27
N SER A 31 -5.68 30.77 -25.67
CA SER A 31 -7.08 30.81 -25.25
C SER A 31 -7.87 29.51 -25.54
N GLN A 32 -8.32 28.84 -24.47
CA GLN A 32 -9.41 27.85 -24.49
C GLN A 32 -10.63 28.36 -23.69
N SER A 33 -11.07 29.60 -23.95
CA SER A 33 -12.19 30.27 -23.26
C SER A 33 -13.58 29.73 -23.62
N ASP A 34 -13.69 28.79 -24.57
CA ASP A 34 -14.94 28.46 -25.26
C ASP A 34 -15.14 26.94 -25.43
N LEU A 35 -14.81 26.16 -24.40
CA LEU A 35 -15.18 24.74 -24.29
C LEU A 35 -16.18 24.56 -23.14
N ARG A 36 -17.43 24.22 -23.49
CA ARG A 36 -18.54 23.99 -22.53
C ARG A 36 -19.06 22.58 -22.64
N ALA A 37 -19.37 21.94 -21.50
CA ALA A 37 -20.08 20.67 -21.47
C ALA A 37 -21.59 20.89 -21.68
N PRO A 38 -22.32 20.00 -22.38
CA PRO A 38 -23.78 20.07 -22.45
C PRO A 38 -24.42 19.72 -21.09
N ALA A 39 -25.38 20.54 -20.65
CA ALA A 39 -26.18 20.25 -19.46
C ALA A 39 -26.83 18.86 -19.53
N GLY A 40 -26.74 18.10 -18.43
CA GLY A 40 -27.27 16.73 -18.34
C GLY A 40 -26.31 15.60 -18.73
N GLN A 41 -25.03 15.89 -19.05
CA GLN A 41 -24.00 14.84 -19.19
C GLN A 41 -23.29 14.50 -17.86
N TRP A 42 -23.48 15.32 -16.81
CA TRP A 42 -23.08 14.97 -15.44
C TRP A 42 -24.04 13.92 -14.86
N GLN A 43 -23.54 12.75 -14.49
CA GLN A 43 -24.22 11.84 -13.56
C GLN A 43 -23.51 11.90 -12.21
N THR A 44 -24.28 12.15 -11.14
CA THR A 44 -23.75 12.31 -9.78
C THR A 44 -24.62 11.57 -8.77
N ILE A 45 -24.00 10.72 -7.95
CA ILE A 45 -24.61 10.14 -6.74
C ILE A 45 -23.65 10.45 -5.58
N GLY A 46 -23.42 11.74 -5.31
CA GLY A 46 -22.49 12.31 -4.31
C GLY A 46 -21.03 11.84 -4.45
N GLY A 47 -20.19 11.91 -3.41
CA GLY A 47 -20.36 12.55 -2.09
C GLY A 47 -19.37 11.99 -1.05
N GLY A 48 -18.62 12.86 -0.35
CA GLY A 48 -17.38 12.49 0.35
C GLY A 48 -17.52 11.63 1.63
N PRO A 49 -16.47 10.85 1.98
CA PRO A 49 -16.54 9.80 3.00
C PRO A 49 -16.65 10.32 4.44
N ASP A 50 -16.21 11.55 4.72
CA ASP A 50 -16.22 12.10 6.10
C ASP A 50 -17.61 12.63 6.53
N ARG A 51 -18.53 12.85 5.58
CA ARG A 51 -19.86 13.44 5.87
C ARG A 51 -21.07 12.79 5.21
N SER A 52 -20.91 11.97 4.16
CA SER A 52 -22.04 11.27 3.53
C SER A 52 -21.63 9.91 2.97
N ARG A 53 -21.73 8.84 3.76
CA ARG A 53 -21.45 7.46 3.31
C ARG A 53 -22.53 6.81 2.42
N ALA A 54 -23.50 7.58 1.93
CA ALA A 54 -24.62 7.10 1.12
C ALA A 54 -24.36 7.17 -0.40
N THR A 55 -23.11 7.41 -0.81
CA THR A 55 -22.75 7.97 -2.12
C THR A 55 -21.40 7.42 -2.61
N HIS A 56 -21.33 7.06 -3.90
CA HIS A 56 -20.19 6.35 -4.52
C HIS A 56 -19.69 7.16 -5.71
N THR A 57 -18.42 7.58 -5.70
CA THR A 57 -17.85 8.48 -6.71
C THR A 57 -16.80 7.76 -7.57
N GLU A 58 -17.25 7.13 -8.66
CA GLU A 58 -16.31 6.72 -9.71
C GLU A 58 -15.93 7.92 -10.58
N VAL A 59 -14.63 8.19 -10.71
CA VAL A 59 -14.11 9.03 -11.80
C VAL A 59 -13.99 8.14 -13.04
N PRO A 60 -14.61 8.49 -14.19
CA PRO A 60 -14.41 7.73 -15.41
C PRO A 60 -12.92 7.66 -15.76
N ARG A 61 -12.37 6.44 -15.92
CA ARG A 61 -10.92 6.19 -16.19
C ARG A 61 -10.34 6.99 -17.37
N GLN A 62 -11.19 7.49 -18.27
CA GLN A 62 -10.82 8.42 -19.33
C GLN A 62 -11.83 9.58 -19.41
N ALA A 63 -11.94 10.38 -18.35
CA ALA A 63 -12.34 11.77 -18.51
C ALA A 63 -11.33 12.45 -19.48
N PRO A 64 -11.77 13.07 -20.59
CA PRO A 64 -10.85 13.69 -21.53
C PRO A 64 -10.02 14.79 -20.87
N ALA A 65 -8.72 14.85 -21.16
CA ALA A 65 -7.74 15.76 -20.53
C ALA A 65 -7.92 17.26 -20.90
N GLN A 66 -9.14 17.68 -21.24
CA GLN A 66 -9.56 19.03 -21.61
C GLN A 66 -10.61 19.61 -20.66
N GLN A 67 -10.95 18.91 -19.57
CA GLN A 67 -12.02 19.30 -18.63
C GLN A 67 -11.53 19.28 -17.17
N VAL A 68 -10.64 20.21 -16.83
CA VAL A 68 -10.19 20.48 -15.46
C VAL A 68 -10.59 21.90 -15.08
N PHE A 69 -11.45 22.03 -14.07
CA PHE A 69 -11.77 23.33 -13.46
C PHE A 69 -10.77 23.61 -12.32
N VAL A 70 -10.08 24.75 -12.38
CA VAL A 70 -9.21 25.23 -11.31
C VAL A 70 -9.88 26.43 -10.64
N VAL A 71 -10.16 26.31 -9.34
CA VAL A 71 -10.82 27.34 -8.54
C VAL A 71 -9.84 27.92 -7.53
N GLU A 72 -9.35 29.13 -7.79
CA GLU A 72 -8.58 29.88 -6.80
C GLU A 72 -9.53 30.50 -5.76
N THR A 73 -9.58 29.94 -4.56
CA THR A 73 -10.48 30.39 -3.49
C THR A 73 -10.05 31.71 -2.83
N GLY A 74 -8.76 32.05 -2.84
CA GLY A 74 -8.16 33.15 -2.09
C GLY A 74 -8.12 32.92 -0.56
N ASP A 75 -9.17 32.34 0.00
CA ASP A 75 -9.33 31.93 1.39
C ASP A 75 -8.90 30.46 1.60
N THR A 76 -8.65 30.07 2.86
CA THR A 76 -8.36 28.66 3.22
C THR A 76 -9.63 27.80 3.10
N LEU A 77 -9.62 26.74 2.29
CA LEU A 77 -10.72 25.76 2.21
C LEU A 77 -10.95 25.05 3.56
N VAL A 78 -12.21 24.84 3.96
CA VAL A 78 -12.57 24.17 5.22
C VAL A 78 -13.71 23.18 4.99
N GLY A 79 -13.38 21.89 5.00
CA GLY A 79 -14.32 20.80 4.74
C GLY A 79 -14.35 20.38 3.27
N GLU A 80 -15.16 19.36 2.98
CA GLU A 80 -15.29 18.78 1.64
C GLU A 80 -16.08 19.72 0.68
N PRO A 81 -15.67 19.84 -0.59
CA PRO A 81 -16.51 20.40 -1.65
C PRO A 81 -17.81 19.59 -1.82
N LEU A 82 -18.96 20.27 -1.85
CA LEU A 82 -20.26 19.64 -2.11
C LEU A 82 -20.72 19.98 -3.53
N PHE A 83 -21.32 19.05 -4.27
CA PHE A 83 -21.80 19.34 -5.62
C PHE A 83 -23.05 18.55 -5.99
N ASN A 84 -23.75 19.02 -7.01
CA ASN A 84 -24.82 18.30 -7.72
C ASN A 84 -24.58 18.42 -9.24
N THR A 85 -25.59 18.17 -10.07
CA THR A 85 -25.48 18.24 -11.54
C THR A 85 -25.36 19.64 -12.13
N GLU A 86 -25.53 20.71 -11.33
CA GLU A 86 -25.56 22.11 -11.77
C GLU A 86 -24.55 23.01 -11.03
N VAL A 87 -24.25 22.73 -9.76
CA VAL A 87 -23.42 23.61 -8.91
C VAL A 87 -22.42 22.86 -8.02
N LEU A 88 -21.32 23.55 -7.71
CA LEU A 88 -20.29 23.22 -6.74
C LEU A 88 -20.34 24.24 -5.58
N VAL A 89 -20.22 23.79 -4.34
CA VAL A 89 -20.30 24.60 -3.12
C VAL A 89 -19.04 24.37 -2.29
N LEU A 90 -18.30 25.44 -2.03
CA LEU A 90 -17.09 25.44 -1.20
C LEU A 90 -17.35 26.19 0.11
N GLU A 91 -16.96 25.61 1.25
CA GLU A 91 -16.78 26.34 2.51
C GLU A 91 -15.31 26.76 2.62
N THR A 92 -15.06 28.05 2.82
CA THR A 92 -13.73 28.60 3.09
C THR A 92 -13.73 29.43 4.39
N ARG A 93 -12.54 29.69 4.94
CA ARG A 93 -12.34 30.52 6.13
C ARG A 93 -11.60 31.79 5.77
N VAL A 94 -12.32 32.90 5.84
CA VAL A 94 -11.83 34.27 5.57
C VAL A 94 -11.04 34.80 6.76
N ALA A 95 -11.55 34.56 7.97
CA ALA A 95 -10.90 34.93 9.23
C ALA A 95 -11.26 33.96 10.35
N ARG A 96 -10.69 34.16 11.55
CA ARG A 96 -10.92 33.27 12.70
C ARG A 96 -12.36 33.37 13.22
N GLY A 97 -13.22 32.46 12.76
CA GLY A 97 -14.64 32.43 13.08
C GLY A 97 -15.52 33.14 12.03
N GLU A 98 -14.95 33.46 10.87
CA GLU A 98 -15.64 34.03 9.71
C GLU A 98 -15.43 33.10 8.52
N HIS A 99 -16.53 32.50 8.06
CA HIS A 99 -16.54 31.45 7.05
C HIS A 99 -17.40 31.88 5.86
N ARG A 100 -16.92 31.61 4.65
CA ARG A 100 -17.58 31.95 3.39
C ARG A 100 -18.08 30.68 2.72
N ILE A 101 -19.30 30.74 2.18
CA ILE A 101 -19.86 29.72 1.30
C ILE A 101 -19.90 30.31 -0.10
N THR A 102 -19.15 29.73 -1.02
CA THR A 102 -19.16 30.13 -2.44
C THR A 102 -19.77 29.03 -3.28
N VAL A 103 -20.75 29.40 -4.11
CA VAL A 103 -21.44 28.53 -5.06
C VAL A 103 -20.96 28.87 -6.46
N TYR A 104 -20.37 27.88 -7.13
CA TYR A 104 -19.96 27.93 -8.53
C TYR A 104 -20.96 27.18 -9.38
N ASP A 105 -21.26 27.71 -10.56
CA ASP A 105 -22.06 27.05 -11.59
C ASP A 105 -21.13 26.14 -12.44
N LEU A 106 -21.52 24.87 -12.62
CA LEU A 106 -20.68 23.85 -13.28
C LEU A 106 -20.76 23.86 -14.82
N GLU A 107 -21.66 24.65 -15.43
CA GLU A 107 -21.66 24.88 -16.89
C GLU A 107 -20.69 26.00 -17.27
N THR A 108 -20.51 26.99 -16.38
CA THR A 108 -19.76 28.24 -16.64
C THR A 108 -18.43 28.33 -15.89
N GLY A 109 -18.29 27.66 -14.74
CA GLY A 109 -17.18 27.86 -13.81
C GLY A 109 -17.25 29.16 -13.00
N GLU A 110 -18.29 29.99 -13.18
CA GLU A 110 -18.42 31.28 -12.49
C GLU A 110 -19.04 31.12 -11.09
N ALA A 111 -18.61 31.96 -10.14
CA ALA A 111 -19.21 32.05 -8.81
C ALA A 111 -20.57 32.78 -8.90
N VAL A 112 -21.67 32.02 -8.80
CA VAL A 112 -23.06 32.53 -8.88
C VAL A 112 -23.63 33.00 -7.55
N ALA A 113 -22.99 32.68 -6.42
CA ALA A 113 -23.19 33.36 -5.14
C ALA A 113 -22.01 33.17 -4.19
N ASP A 114 -21.72 34.20 -3.40
CA ASP A 114 -20.91 34.17 -2.20
C ASP A 114 -21.77 34.53 -0.97
N ARG A 115 -21.39 34.02 0.22
CA ARG A 115 -22.02 34.42 1.48
C ARG A 115 -21.15 34.16 2.70
N ASP A 116 -20.95 35.20 3.50
CA ASP A 116 -20.15 35.15 4.72
C ASP A 116 -21.03 34.89 5.97
N PHE A 117 -20.45 34.17 6.94
CA PHE A 117 -21.10 33.68 8.16
C PHE A 117 -20.15 33.75 9.37
N GLU A 118 -20.64 34.32 10.48
CA GLU A 118 -19.90 34.38 11.76
C GLU A 118 -20.12 33.08 12.56
N VAL A 119 -19.33 32.04 12.26
CA VAL A 119 -19.34 30.75 12.98
C VAL A 119 -17.95 30.33 13.43
N ARG A 120 -17.78 30.18 14.75
CA ARG A 120 -16.49 29.87 15.38
C ARG A 120 -15.90 28.52 14.97
N ASP A 121 -16.76 27.52 14.78
CA ASP A 121 -16.35 26.12 14.60
C ASP A 121 -16.80 25.54 13.24
N GLY A 122 -17.09 26.41 12.26
CA GLY A 122 -17.48 26.03 10.89
C GLY A 122 -18.98 26.02 10.61
N CYS A 123 -19.32 26.07 9.32
CA CYS A 123 -20.69 26.13 8.80
C CYS A 123 -21.36 24.76 8.73
N PHE A 124 -20.61 23.68 8.54
CA PHE A 124 -21.16 22.32 8.36
C PHE A 124 -22.27 22.27 7.28
N PRO A 125 -21.98 22.66 6.03
CA PRO A 125 -22.94 22.52 4.94
C PRO A 125 -23.21 21.04 4.65
N HIS A 126 -24.48 20.74 4.33
CA HIS A 126 -24.93 19.50 3.73
C HIS A 126 -25.86 19.83 2.55
N LEU A 127 -25.66 19.14 1.43
CA LEU A 127 -26.38 19.36 0.18
C LEU A 127 -27.30 18.17 -0.12
N LYS A 128 -28.56 18.46 -0.44
CA LYS A 128 -29.48 17.49 -1.04
C LYS A 128 -30.32 18.14 -2.15
N GLY A 129 -30.11 17.69 -3.38
CA GLY A 129 -30.86 18.19 -4.55
C GLY A 129 -30.63 19.68 -4.74
N ASP A 130 -31.70 20.47 -4.65
CA ASP A 130 -31.68 21.94 -4.69
C ASP A 130 -31.53 22.60 -3.30
N VAL A 131 -31.44 21.84 -2.20
CA VAL A 131 -31.41 22.38 -0.84
C VAL A 131 -30.03 22.22 -0.18
N LEU A 132 -29.43 23.34 0.20
CA LEU A 132 -28.25 23.45 1.04
C LEU A 132 -28.67 23.79 2.48
N VAL A 133 -28.37 22.93 3.44
CA VAL A 133 -28.62 23.18 4.87
C VAL A 133 -27.28 23.36 5.57
N LEU A 134 -27.13 24.43 6.34
CA LEU A 134 -25.89 24.74 7.07
C LEU A 134 -26.18 25.46 8.39
N ARG A 135 -25.22 25.42 9.30
CA ARG A 135 -25.18 26.20 10.53
C ARG A 135 -24.57 27.58 10.27
N SER A 136 -25.33 28.63 10.55
CA SER A 136 -24.98 30.03 10.23
C SER A 136 -24.63 30.89 11.45
N ALA A 137 -24.93 30.40 12.64
CA ALA A 137 -24.54 30.94 13.94
C ALA A 137 -24.50 29.77 14.94
N ILE A 138 -23.95 29.96 16.13
CA ILE A 138 -23.87 28.89 17.14
C ILE A 138 -25.24 28.29 17.51
N ASP A 139 -26.29 29.10 17.40
CA ASP A 139 -27.69 28.79 17.70
C ASP A 139 -28.58 28.61 16.46
N GLN A 140 -28.07 28.73 15.22
CA GLN A 140 -28.92 28.83 14.02
C GLN A 140 -28.52 27.93 12.85
N LEU A 141 -29.53 27.25 12.30
CA LEU A 141 -29.47 26.63 10.98
C LEU A 141 -30.17 27.53 9.94
N ASN A 142 -29.66 27.55 8.72
CA ASN A 142 -30.36 28.08 7.56
C ASN A 142 -30.43 27.03 6.44
N ALA A 143 -31.60 26.95 5.81
CA ALA A 143 -31.79 26.21 4.57
C ALA A 143 -31.84 27.21 3.41
N PHE A 144 -31.11 26.92 2.34
CA PHE A 144 -31.04 27.71 1.11
C PHE A 144 -31.43 26.84 -0.07
N GLU A 145 -32.21 27.40 -0.99
CA GLU A 145 -32.39 26.87 -2.33
C GLU A 145 -31.20 27.33 -3.17
N LEU A 146 -30.47 26.37 -3.73
CA LEU A 146 -29.41 26.57 -4.70
C LEU A 146 -30.01 26.74 -6.09
N SER A 147 -29.36 27.57 -6.89
CA SER A 147 -29.62 27.69 -8.32
C SER A 147 -28.43 28.38 -8.98
N THR A 148 -28.38 28.34 -10.31
CA THR A 148 -27.49 29.17 -11.14
C THR A 148 -27.74 30.70 -11.01
N LYS A 149 -28.67 31.11 -10.13
CA LYS A 149 -28.97 32.50 -9.74
C LYS A 149 -28.62 32.78 -8.27
N GLY A 150 -27.88 31.88 -7.63
CA GLY A 150 -27.36 32.02 -6.28
C GLY A 150 -28.24 31.45 -5.16
N LEU A 151 -27.83 31.74 -3.92
CA LEU A 151 -28.39 31.20 -2.67
C LEU A 151 -29.68 31.91 -2.22
N ARG A 152 -30.85 31.33 -2.50
CA ARG A 152 -32.14 31.83 -2.01
C ARG A 152 -32.52 31.18 -0.68
N ARG A 153 -32.33 31.88 0.44
CA ARG A 153 -32.75 31.37 1.76
C ARG A 153 -34.24 30.97 1.77
N LEU A 154 -34.49 29.72 2.16
CA LEU A 154 -35.81 29.11 2.33
C LEU A 154 -36.33 29.31 3.76
N ALA A 155 -35.51 28.96 4.75
CA ALA A 155 -35.88 28.91 6.15
C ALA A 155 -34.69 29.21 7.08
N THR A 156 -35.01 29.58 8.32
CA THR A 156 -34.08 29.69 9.43
C THR A 156 -34.70 28.94 10.62
N TYR A 157 -33.91 28.11 11.28
CA TYR A 157 -34.25 27.53 12.58
C TYR A 157 -33.29 28.08 13.64
N SER A 158 -33.80 28.36 14.83
CA SER A 158 -33.04 28.86 15.98
C SER A 158 -33.26 27.93 17.17
N ALA A 159 -32.18 27.53 17.83
CA ALA A 159 -32.20 26.65 18.98
C ALA A 159 -32.61 27.39 20.27
N ASP A 160 -33.68 26.93 20.93
CA ASP A 160 -34.11 27.42 22.24
C ASP A 160 -33.03 27.23 23.32
N SER A 161 -32.16 26.23 23.15
CA SER A 161 -31.00 25.95 24.00
C SER A 161 -29.81 26.88 23.79
N GLY A 162 -29.78 27.68 22.73
CA GLY A 162 -28.65 28.54 22.36
C GLY A 162 -27.46 27.81 21.74
N PHE A 163 -27.57 26.51 21.43
CA PHE A 163 -26.59 25.75 20.66
C PHE A 163 -27.28 24.79 19.68
N VAL A 164 -26.80 24.76 18.44
CA VAL A 164 -27.19 23.78 17.43
C VAL A 164 -25.95 23.08 16.86
N GLY A 165 -26.02 21.75 16.77
CA GLY A 165 -24.96 20.92 16.19
C GLY A 165 -24.89 21.02 14.66
N ALA A 166 -24.02 20.21 14.06
CA ALA A 166 -24.01 20.02 12.62
C ALA A 166 -25.33 19.38 12.15
N PRO A 167 -25.96 19.89 11.06
CA PRO A 167 -27.17 19.29 10.49
C PRO A 167 -26.81 18.04 9.67
N PHE A 168 -27.68 17.02 9.69
CA PHE A 168 -27.56 15.81 8.86
C PHE A 168 -28.84 15.57 8.06
N VAL A 169 -28.75 15.35 6.74
CA VAL A 169 -29.93 15.33 5.84
C VAL A 169 -30.28 13.90 5.42
N VAL A 170 -31.52 13.48 5.67
CA VAL A 170 -32.04 12.13 5.34
C VAL A 170 -33.47 12.26 4.80
N GLY A 171 -33.77 11.67 3.64
CA GLY A 171 -35.10 11.88 3.04
C GLY A 171 -35.37 13.38 2.84
N ASP A 172 -36.55 13.86 3.18
CA ASP A 172 -36.88 15.29 3.22
C ASP A 172 -36.73 15.90 4.63
N ASP A 173 -35.96 15.24 5.51
CA ASP A 173 -35.74 15.61 6.91
C ASP A 173 -34.29 16.07 7.17
N VAL A 174 -34.13 16.99 8.11
CA VAL A 174 -32.86 17.40 8.72
C VAL A 174 -32.87 16.93 10.17
N PHE A 175 -31.91 16.08 10.52
CA PHE A 175 -31.64 15.67 11.89
C PHE A 175 -30.55 16.56 12.49
N VAL A 176 -30.75 17.06 13.71
CA VAL A 176 -29.75 17.89 14.39
C VAL A 176 -29.80 17.74 15.91
N GLY A 177 -28.64 17.82 16.55
CA GLY A 177 -28.50 17.90 18.01
C GLY A 177 -28.81 19.32 18.51
N GLU A 178 -29.69 19.42 19.51
CA GLU A 178 -30.09 20.68 20.14
C GLU A 178 -30.03 20.54 21.67
N GLY A 179 -28.96 21.05 22.29
CA GLY A 179 -28.61 20.78 23.68
C GLY A 179 -28.43 19.29 23.96
N ALA A 180 -29.49 18.64 24.46
CA ALA A 180 -29.56 17.19 24.68
C ALA A 180 -30.81 16.55 24.05
N SER A 181 -31.38 17.16 23.00
CA SER A 181 -32.40 16.58 22.14
C SER A 181 -31.80 16.26 20.77
N ILE A 182 -32.40 15.32 20.03
CA ILE A 182 -32.30 15.30 18.57
C ILE A 182 -33.65 15.74 18.00
N LEU A 183 -33.60 16.70 17.08
CA LEU A 183 -34.77 17.20 16.37
C LEU A 183 -34.79 16.63 14.96
N ARG A 184 -35.97 16.23 14.50
CA ARG A 184 -36.29 15.93 13.10
C ARG A 184 -37.02 17.15 12.54
N LEU A 185 -36.32 17.97 11.78
CA LEU A 185 -36.84 19.16 11.11
C LEU A 185 -37.20 18.83 9.66
N ASP A 186 -38.18 19.51 9.09
CA ASP A 186 -38.42 19.51 7.64
C ASP A 186 -37.23 20.16 6.90
N GLY A 187 -36.64 19.48 5.92
CA GLY A 187 -35.42 19.97 5.27
C GLY A 187 -35.58 21.26 4.45
N ARG A 188 -36.77 21.53 3.89
CA ARG A 188 -37.03 22.73 3.07
C ARG A 188 -37.57 23.89 3.91
N TYR A 189 -38.25 23.62 5.02
CA TYR A 189 -38.90 24.63 5.87
C TYR A 189 -38.30 24.80 7.26
N LEU A 190 -37.35 23.94 7.67
CA LEU A 190 -36.74 23.82 9.00
C LEU A 190 -37.74 23.87 10.17
N ARG A 191 -38.92 23.29 9.97
CA ARG A 191 -39.98 23.16 10.98
C ARG A 191 -39.82 21.85 11.73
N GLU A 192 -39.89 21.89 13.05
CA GLU A 192 -39.96 20.69 13.90
C GLU A 192 -41.13 19.80 13.44
N ARG A 193 -40.79 18.61 12.92
CA ARG A 193 -41.74 17.52 12.65
C ARG A 193 -41.88 16.63 13.88
N GLU A 194 -40.76 16.31 14.53
CA GLU A 194 -40.72 15.53 15.76
C GLU A 194 -39.44 15.84 16.59
N ALA A 195 -39.55 15.82 17.92
CA ALA A 195 -38.42 16.03 18.83
C ALA A 195 -38.17 14.82 19.74
N ALA A 196 -37.07 14.10 19.49
CA ALA A 196 -36.57 13.07 20.38
C ALA A 196 -35.86 13.71 21.59
N ARG A 197 -36.66 14.16 22.56
CA ARG A 197 -36.15 14.73 23.83
C ARG A 197 -35.59 13.62 24.74
N TYR A 198 -34.28 13.61 24.95
CA TYR A 198 -33.64 12.69 25.89
C TYR A 198 -33.77 13.20 27.33
N PRO A 199 -34.06 12.33 28.32
CA PRO A 199 -34.17 12.74 29.72
C PRO A 199 -32.79 12.81 30.41
N SER A 200 -31.83 13.53 29.85
CA SER A 200 -30.42 13.63 30.32
C SER A 200 -30.20 14.46 31.60
N ARG A 201 -31.23 14.56 32.47
CA ARG A 201 -31.31 15.49 33.61
C ARG A 201 -30.23 15.34 34.68
N GLU A 202 -29.41 14.30 34.63
CA GLU A 202 -28.39 13.97 35.64
C GLU A 202 -26.94 14.25 35.19
N TYR A 203 -26.68 14.48 33.89
CA TYR A 203 -25.29 14.51 33.37
C TYR A 203 -24.84 15.80 32.68
N GLY A 204 -25.74 16.69 32.27
CA GLY A 204 -25.40 18.05 31.81
C GLY A 204 -24.57 18.15 30.51
N SER A 205 -24.30 17.03 29.83
CA SER A 205 -23.55 16.97 28.58
C SER A 205 -24.39 17.40 27.38
N VAL A 206 -23.78 18.17 26.47
CA VAL A 206 -24.36 18.60 25.20
C VAL A 206 -23.99 17.59 24.11
N VAL A 207 -24.96 17.19 23.28
CA VAL A 207 -24.72 16.42 22.06
C VAL A 207 -24.21 17.38 20.99
N SER A 208 -22.89 17.47 20.86
CA SER A 208 -22.22 18.46 20.01
C SER A 208 -22.21 18.07 18.54
N ALA A 209 -22.20 16.77 18.24
CA ALA A 209 -22.41 16.24 16.89
C ALA A 209 -23.10 14.87 16.92
N LEU A 210 -23.89 14.64 15.87
CA LEU A 210 -24.50 13.37 15.51
C LEU A 210 -23.78 12.85 14.27
N TYR A 211 -23.18 11.66 14.35
CA TYR A 211 -22.61 10.98 13.19
C TYR A 211 -23.47 9.75 12.87
N ILE A 212 -23.80 9.56 11.60
CA ILE A 212 -24.57 8.41 11.13
C ILE A 212 -23.79 7.74 10.00
N ASP A 213 -23.35 6.52 10.27
CA ASP A 213 -22.71 5.65 9.31
C ASP A 213 -23.78 4.75 8.65
N SER A 214 -23.91 4.95 7.34
CA SER A 214 -24.79 4.22 6.45
C SER A 214 -24.01 3.80 5.19
N GLY A 215 -22.93 3.03 5.38
CA GLY A 215 -22.19 2.39 4.29
C GLY A 215 -23.06 1.41 3.46
N PRO A 216 -22.46 0.54 2.61
CA PRO A 216 -23.18 -0.30 1.64
C PRO A 216 -24.24 -1.22 2.28
N TYR A 217 -24.13 -1.46 3.59
CA TYR A 217 -25.08 -2.17 4.44
C TYR A 217 -26.46 -1.48 4.65
N ALA A 218 -26.70 -0.30 4.06
CA ALA A 218 -28.01 0.37 4.10
C ALA A 218 -29.14 -0.53 3.57
N ASP A 219 -28.90 -1.28 2.49
CA ASP A 219 -29.86 -2.22 1.89
C ASP A 219 -30.12 -3.45 2.79
N GLN A 220 -29.20 -3.75 3.71
CA GLN A 220 -29.36 -4.79 4.73
C GLN A 220 -30.07 -4.28 6.00
N GLY A 221 -30.46 -3.00 6.07
CA GLY A 221 -31.25 -2.44 7.16
C GLY A 221 -30.48 -2.22 8.47
N ARG A 222 -29.18 -1.92 8.40
CA ARG A 222 -28.36 -1.52 9.55
C ARG A 222 -28.04 -0.03 9.51
N LEU A 223 -27.98 0.61 10.69
CA LEU A 223 -27.61 2.01 10.86
C LEU A 223 -26.75 2.18 12.13
N SER A 224 -25.56 2.74 11.99
CA SER A 224 -24.65 2.99 13.12
C SER A 224 -24.67 4.48 13.48
N ILE A 225 -24.94 4.80 14.75
CA ILE A 225 -25.13 6.19 15.20
C ILE A 225 -24.15 6.52 16.32
N GLY A 226 -23.14 7.33 15.97
CA GLY A 226 -22.15 7.87 16.90
C GLY A 226 -22.62 9.18 17.55
N PHE A 227 -22.39 9.31 18.86
CA PHE A 227 -22.68 10.53 19.61
C PHE A 227 -21.37 11.12 20.15
N LEU A 228 -21.05 12.34 19.70
CA LEU A 228 -20.03 13.16 20.34
C LEU A 228 -20.70 14.02 21.42
N THR A 229 -20.18 13.92 22.65
CA THR A 229 -20.65 14.73 23.77
C THR A 229 -19.53 15.65 24.27
N SER A 230 -19.82 16.95 24.32
CA SER A 230 -18.89 17.94 24.87
C SER A 230 -19.22 18.20 26.34
N ASN A 231 -18.29 17.86 27.24
CA ASN A 231 -18.34 18.26 28.64
C ASN A 231 -17.90 19.72 28.78
N ASP A 232 -18.83 20.65 28.58
CA ASP A 232 -18.55 22.07 28.85
C ASP A 232 -18.45 22.31 30.36
N HIS A 233 -17.23 22.59 30.82
CA HIS A 233 -16.90 22.99 32.19
C HIS A 233 -16.29 24.40 32.23
N GLY A 234 -16.78 25.30 31.37
CA GLY A 234 -16.39 26.71 31.28
C GLY A 234 -16.80 27.63 32.43
N ALA A 235 -17.14 27.12 33.63
CA ALA A 235 -17.57 27.98 34.75
C ALA A 235 -17.16 27.48 36.16
N SER A 236 -16.57 28.40 36.93
CA SER A 236 -16.18 28.30 38.35
C SER A 236 -15.06 27.30 38.70
N GLY A 237 -13.94 27.82 39.22
CA GLY A 237 -12.75 27.02 39.53
C GLY A 237 -12.66 26.57 40.98
N ARG A 238 -12.65 25.24 41.21
CA ARG A 238 -11.97 24.55 42.33
C ARG A 238 -11.90 23.04 42.03
N PRO A 239 -10.73 22.38 42.14
CA PRO A 239 -10.66 20.93 41.96
C PRO A 239 -11.19 20.21 43.21
N MET A 240 -12.28 19.46 43.07
CA MET A 240 -12.66 18.44 44.05
C MET A 240 -12.10 17.08 43.62
N ALA A 241 -10.96 16.71 44.20
CA ALA A 241 -10.43 15.36 44.09
C ALA A 241 -11.20 14.41 45.04
N ALA A 242 -12.26 13.78 44.54
CA ALA A 242 -12.99 12.72 45.25
C ALA A 242 -13.72 11.75 44.30
N ALA A 243 -13.25 10.50 44.26
CA ALA A 243 -14.01 9.30 43.88
C ALA A 243 -14.88 9.34 42.60
N PHE A 244 -14.23 9.20 41.44
CA PHE A 244 -14.78 8.39 40.34
C PHE A 244 -13.62 7.62 39.70
N ASP A 245 -13.78 6.30 39.55
CA ASP A 245 -12.81 5.39 38.94
C ASP A 245 -13.49 4.75 37.71
N PRO A 246 -13.16 5.17 36.48
CA PRO A 246 -13.79 4.64 35.26
C PRO A 246 -13.40 3.19 34.95
N LEU A 247 -12.31 2.66 35.53
CA LEU A 247 -11.67 1.41 35.10
C LEU A 247 -12.34 0.14 35.68
N ARG A 248 -13.64 0.24 36.03
CA ARG A 248 -14.41 -0.85 36.68
C ARG A 248 -15.86 -0.99 36.21
N SER A 249 -16.33 -0.18 35.25
CA SER A 249 -17.60 -0.42 34.59
C SER A 249 -17.36 -1.07 33.23
N GLU A 250 -17.37 -2.41 33.24
CA GLU A 250 -17.58 -3.20 32.03
C GLU A 250 -18.96 -2.84 31.44
N GLU A 251 -19.02 -2.64 30.12
CA GLU A 251 -20.18 -2.18 29.32
C GLU A 251 -20.77 -0.77 29.62
N PRO A 252 -20.75 0.17 28.64
CA PRO A 252 -21.65 1.32 28.65
C PRO A 252 -23.07 0.88 28.24
N VAL A 253 -23.92 0.55 29.23
CA VAL A 253 -25.26 -0.04 29.00
C VAL A 253 -26.23 0.93 28.30
N VAL A 254 -26.20 0.94 26.97
CA VAL A 254 -27.25 1.53 26.12
C VAL A 254 -28.49 0.63 26.22
N THR A 255 -29.38 0.93 27.16
CA THR A 255 -30.60 0.12 27.40
C THR A 255 -31.42 -0.05 26.12
N SER A 256 -32.04 -1.21 25.90
CA SER A 256 -32.84 -1.51 24.69
C SER A 256 -33.92 -0.47 24.35
N ARG A 257 -34.53 0.14 25.37
CA ARG A 257 -35.48 1.27 25.24
C ARG A 257 -34.92 2.49 24.49
N TYR A 258 -33.59 2.65 24.44
CA TYR A 258 -32.90 3.69 23.68
C TYR A 258 -32.90 3.37 22.19
N GLN A 259 -32.47 2.16 21.81
CA GLN A 259 -32.53 1.65 20.44
C GLN A 259 -33.96 1.69 19.89
N ASP A 260 -34.95 1.27 20.69
CA ASP A 260 -36.35 1.25 20.23
C ASP A 260 -36.92 2.64 19.97
N ARG A 261 -36.49 3.67 20.72
CA ARG A 261 -36.88 5.07 20.44
C ARG A 261 -36.23 5.61 19.18
N LEU A 262 -34.94 5.33 18.97
CA LEU A 262 -34.25 5.69 17.73
C LEU A 262 -34.86 4.96 16.52
N ARG A 263 -35.18 3.66 16.65
CA ARG A 263 -35.91 2.90 15.63
C ARG A 263 -37.23 3.58 15.29
N ILE A 264 -38.04 3.97 16.28
CA ILE A 264 -39.31 4.68 16.04
C ILE A 264 -39.09 5.98 15.26
N ALA A 265 -38.13 6.82 15.67
CA ALA A 265 -37.86 8.11 15.02
C ALA A 265 -37.35 8.00 13.58
N PHE A 266 -36.58 6.95 13.25
CA PHE A 266 -36.04 6.71 11.90
C PHE A 266 -36.92 5.81 11.02
N ARG A 267 -37.87 5.05 11.58
CA ARG A 267 -38.69 4.05 10.86
C ARG A 267 -39.41 4.59 9.63
N ASP A 268 -39.93 5.81 9.72
CA ASP A 268 -40.69 6.41 8.61
C ASP A 268 -39.79 6.86 7.45
N SER A 269 -38.49 7.02 7.69
CA SER A 269 -37.48 7.37 6.69
C SER A 269 -36.68 6.15 6.20
N TRP A 270 -36.51 5.12 7.04
CA TRP A 270 -35.94 3.81 6.70
C TRP A 270 -36.86 2.68 7.20
N PRO A 271 -37.84 2.22 6.40
CA PRO A 271 -38.80 1.20 6.81
C PRO A 271 -38.18 -0.20 7.04
N ASN A 272 -36.98 -0.44 6.51
CA ASN A 272 -36.25 -1.70 6.62
C ASN A 272 -35.28 -1.76 7.83
N LEU A 273 -35.24 -0.72 8.69
CA LEU A 273 -34.25 -0.57 9.75
C LEU A 273 -34.38 -1.64 10.87
N GLN A 274 -33.52 -2.64 10.84
CA GLN A 274 -33.50 -3.77 11.79
C GLN A 274 -32.71 -3.46 13.07
N GLN A 275 -31.54 -2.82 12.97
CA GLN A 275 -30.60 -2.66 14.08
C GLN A 275 -29.98 -1.26 14.12
N ILE A 276 -29.84 -0.72 15.34
CA ILE A 276 -29.15 0.55 15.60
C ILE A 276 -28.02 0.30 16.61
N VAL A 277 -26.78 0.58 16.20
CA VAL A 277 -25.61 0.53 17.08
C VAL A 277 -25.32 1.95 17.59
N VAL A 278 -24.94 2.07 18.86
CA VAL A 278 -24.72 3.35 19.55
C VAL A 278 -23.43 3.29 20.34
N SER A 279 -22.50 4.20 20.05
CA SER A 279 -21.22 4.30 20.77
C SER A 279 -20.97 5.73 21.28
N PRO A 280 -20.59 5.91 22.57
CA PRO A 280 -20.20 7.20 23.13
C PRO A 280 -18.70 7.47 22.91
N PHE A 281 -18.35 8.53 22.17
CA PHE A 281 -16.96 8.89 21.92
C PHE A 281 -16.51 10.10 22.76
N GLN A 282 -15.29 10.02 23.31
CA GLN A 282 -14.59 11.14 23.96
C GLN A 282 -13.17 11.28 23.40
N GLY A 283 -12.95 12.29 22.56
CA GLY A 283 -11.63 12.86 22.28
C GLY A 283 -10.66 12.00 21.45
N GLY A 284 -10.87 11.96 20.13
CA GLY A 284 -9.94 11.36 19.16
C GLY A 284 -10.70 10.83 17.95
N LEU A 285 -10.24 11.15 16.73
CA LEU A 285 -10.82 10.69 15.47
C LEU A 285 -9.88 9.67 14.83
N MET A 286 -10.28 8.41 14.84
CA MET A 286 -9.84 7.34 13.93
C MET A 286 -11.02 6.37 13.79
N PHE A 287 -11.30 5.90 12.57
CA PHE A 287 -12.33 4.89 12.32
C PHE A 287 -11.88 3.85 11.31
N TRP A 288 -12.41 2.66 11.51
CA TRP A 288 -12.09 1.41 10.85
C TRP A 288 -13.19 1.05 9.83
N SER A 289 -12.88 0.24 8.83
CA SER A 289 -13.87 -0.35 7.92
C SER A 289 -13.45 -1.77 7.57
N GLU A 290 -14.36 -2.71 7.81
CA GLU A 290 -14.34 -4.03 7.18
C GLU A 290 -14.73 -3.85 5.69
N ASP A 291 -14.14 -4.68 4.81
CA ASP A 291 -14.25 -4.75 3.34
C ASP A 291 -13.13 -4.06 2.53
N GLY A 292 -12.52 -4.83 1.62
CA GLY A 292 -11.33 -4.47 0.85
C GLY A 292 -11.61 -3.79 -0.51
N ILE A 293 -10.54 -3.38 -1.19
CA ILE A 293 -10.59 -2.58 -2.43
C ILE A 293 -10.59 -3.48 -3.68
N ASP A 294 -11.49 -3.21 -4.64
CA ASP A 294 -11.44 -3.78 -5.98
C ASP A 294 -10.23 -3.25 -6.77
N GLU A 295 -9.21 -4.10 -6.92
CA GLU A 295 -8.13 -3.91 -7.89
C GLU A 295 -8.67 -4.18 -9.31
N ILE A 296 -8.46 -3.26 -10.25
CA ILE A 296 -8.87 -3.47 -11.65
C ILE A 296 -7.83 -2.90 -12.63
N GLU A 297 -7.32 -3.80 -13.46
CA GLU A 297 -6.25 -3.59 -14.43
C GLU A 297 -6.68 -2.73 -15.64
N GLY A 298 -5.70 -2.24 -16.39
CA GLY A 298 -5.90 -1.51 -17.64
C GLY A 298 -4.67 -1.59 -18.54
N ASN A 299 -4.80 -2.28 -19.67
CA ASN A 299 -3.66 -2.67 -20.52
C ASN A 299 -3.13 -1.57 -21.47
N LEU A 300 -1.96 -1.85 -22.04
CA LEU A 300 -1.20 -1.02 -23.00
C LEU A 300 -2.05 -0.32 -24.08
N ILE A 301 -1.69 0.94 -24.39
CA ILE A 301 -1.62 1.45 -25.77
C ILE A 301 -0.28 2.15 -25.95
N SER A 302 0.41 1.88 -27.07
CA SER A 302 1.72 2.46 -27.39
C SER A 302 1.61 3.81 -28.11
N GLY A 303 2.45 4.77 -27.72
CA GLY A 303 2.62 6.05 -28.43
C GLY A 303 3.81 5.99 -29.39
N ILE A 304 3.57 6.19 -30.69
CA ILE A 304 4.63 6.34 -31.69
C ILE A 304 5.10 7.80 -31.71
N GLY A 305 6.40 8.01 -31.53
CA GLY A 305 7.01 9.34 -31.63
C GLY A 305 7.23 9.77 -33.09
N TYR A 306 6.76 10.97 -33.42
CA TYR A 306 7.16 11.76 -34.59
C TYR A 306 8.02 12.93 -34.11
N ASP A 307 8.85 13.50 -34.98
CA ASP A 307 9.56 14.74 -34.65
C ASP A 307 8.70 16.00 -34.88
N GLY A 308 9.28 17.19 -34.67
CA GLY A 308 8.56 18.46 -34.60
C GLY A 308 7.87 18.92 -35.89
N ASP A 309 8.15 18.29 -37.04
CA ASP A 309 7.49 18.59 -38.33
C ASP A 309 6.63 17.43 -38.86
N GLY A 310 6.63 16.25 -38.20
CA GLY A 310 5.56 15.25 -38.32
C GLY A 310 5.80 14.03 -39.22
N ASP A 311 7.04 13.72 -39.61
CA ASP A 311 7.39 12.53 -40.42
C ASP A 311 8.07 11.39 -39.58
N PRO A 312 7.96 10.11 -40.00
CA PRO A 312 8.59 8.98 -39.32
C PRO A 312 10.05 8.73 -39.79
N ILE A 313 10.93 8.35 -38.86
CA ILE A 313 12.39 8.29 -39.11
C ILE A 313 12.90 6.86 -39.35
N GLU A 314 13.43 6.60 -40.55
CA GLU A 314 14.31 5.46 -40.89
C GLU A 314 15.56 5.96 -41.66
N GLY A 315 16.69 5.25 -41.55
CA GLY A 315 17.70 5.23 -42.64
C GLY A 315 19.14 5.68 -42.31
N ALA A 316 19.98 4.68 -42.04
CA ALA A 316 21.46 4.63 -42.06
C ALA A 316 22.29 5.71 -42.82
N PHE A 317 23.50 5.95 -42.31
CA PHE A 317 24.62 6.56 -43.06
C PHE A 317 25.84 5.62 -43.17
N VAL A 318 26.69 5.85 -44.18
CA VAL A 318 27.80 4.96 -44.59
C VAL A 318 29.12 5.71 -44.68
N THR A 319 30.19 5.12 -44.13
CA THR A 319 31.59 5.49 -44.44
C THR A 319 32.44 4.24 -44.73
N ARG A 320 33.37 4.34 -45.68
CA ARG A 320 34.27 3.26 -46.11
C ARG A 320 35.74 3.61 -45.84
N TYR A 321 36.54 2.65 -45.42
CA TYR A 321 37.91 2.41 -45.94
C TYR A 321 38.31 0.94 -45.69
N PRO A 322 39.16 0.30 -46.52
CA PRO A 322 39.45 -1.14 -46.40
C PRO A 322 40.86 -1.46 -45.88
N VAL A 323 40.97 -2.48 -45.01
CA VAL A 323 42.22 -3.18 -44.72
C VAL A 323 41.99 -4.68 -44.91
N ALA A 324 42.84 -5.35 -45.68
CA ALA A 324 42.68 -6.75 -46.03
C ALA A 324 43.62 -7.66 -45.21
N ALA A 325 43.10 -8.21 -44.11
CA ALA A 325 43.65 -9.40 -43.44
C ALA A 325 42.63 -10.53 -43.59
N ARG A 326 43.07 -11.74 -43.96
CA ARG A 326 42.15 -12.77 -44.49
C ARG A 326 41.51 -13.71 -43.46
N ASP A 327 41.99 -13.68 -42.21
CA ASP A 327 41.58 -14.57 -41.11
C ASP A 327 41.60 -13.82 -39.76
N SER A 328 40.93 -12.67 -39.65
CA SER A 328 40.93 -11.86 -38.40
C SER A 328 39.67 -11.01 -38.22
N SER A 329 39.03 -11.15 -37.06
CA SER A 329 37.95 -10.27 -36.57
C SER A 329 38.57 -9.09 -35.82
N VAL A 330 38.19 -7.85 -36.17
CA VAL A 330 38.44 -6.67 -35.32
C VAL A 330 37.20 -6.44 -34.47
N ILE A 331 37.35 -6.49 -33.15
CA ILE A 331 36.22 -6.37 -32.21
C ILE A 331 35.95 -4.91 -31.82
N GLY A 332 36.94 -4.03 -31.97
CA GLY A 332 36.80 -2.59 -31.77
C GLY A 332 38.07 -1.82 -32.15
N HIS A 333 37.93 -0.50 -32.26
CA HIS A 333 39.04 0.44 -32.46
C HIS A 333 38.94 1.55 -31.41
N VAL A 334 40.02 1.82 -30.69
CA VAL A 334 40.14 2.95 -29.77
C VAL A 334 41.26 3.86 -30.27
N ASP A 335 40.91 5.12 -30.55
CA ASP A 335 41.87 6.16 -30.87
C ASP A 335 42.23 6.90 -29.57
N ALA A 336 43.41 6.60 -29.00
CA ALA A 336 43.88 7.26 -27.80
C ALA A 336 44.55 8.59 -28.19
N GLY A 337 43.84 9.69 -27.92
CA GLY A 337 44.21 11.03 -28.36
C GLY A 337 45.62 11.46 -27.93
N ASP A 338 46.25 12.26 -28.79
CA ASP A 338 47.47 13.04 -28.55
C ASP A 338 48.74 12.34 -28.02
N GLU A 339 48.88 11.01 -28.14
CA GLU A 339 50.21 10.41 -28.37
C GLU A 339 50.24 9.08 -29.19
N GLY A 340 49.22 8.83 -30.03
CA GLY A 340 49.33 7.90 -31.17
C GLY A 340 49.36 6.40 -30.83
N GLN A 341 48.93 5.99 -29.63
CA GLN A 341 48.87 4.59 -29.21
C GLN A 341 47.47 3.99 -29.40
N GLY A 342 47.12 3.64 -30.64
CA GLY A 342 45.89 2.89 -30.92
C GLY A 342 45.95 1.46 -30.39
N VAL A 343 44.96 1.06 -29.58
CA VAL A 343 44.86 -0.30 -29.02
C VAL A 343 43.96 -1.16 -29.90
N PHE A 344 44.50 -2.28 -30.40
CA PHE A 344 43.79 -3.18 -31.33
C PHE A 344 43.36 -4.48 -30.63
N LEU A 345 42.04 -4.69 -30.52
CA LEU A 345 41.45 -5.97 -30.12
C LEU A 345 41.27 -6.89 -31.34
N VAL A 346 42.25 -7.77 -31.56
CA VAL A 346 42.31 -8.70 -32.70
C VAL A 346 42.00 -10.13 -32.25
N GLU A 347 41.00 -10.77 -32.86
CA GLU A 347 40.69 -12.18 -32.61
C GLU A 347 41.50 -13.10 -33.52
N HIS A 348 42.40 -13.91 -32.93
CA HIS A 348 43.11 -14.98 -33.63
C HIS A 348 42.39 -16.32 -33.45
N SER A 349 41.48 -16.64 -34.39
CA SER A 349 40.80 -17.94 -34.40
C SER A 349 41.82 -19.07 -34.64
N ARG A 350 42.05 -19.93 -33.64
CA ARG A 350 42.59 -21.28 -33.81
C ARG A 350 41.45 -22.28 -33.61
N LYS A 351 41.17 -23.08 -34.64
CA LYS A 351 40.14 -24.14 -34.59
C LYS A 351 40.59 -25.31 -33.72
N SER A 352 40.30 -25.24 -32.43
CA SER A 352 40.37 -26.38 -31.50
C SER A 352 39.00 -26.62 -30.86
N PHE A 353 38.36 -27.74 -31.21
CA PHE A 353 37.09 -28.15 -30.61
C PHE A 353 37.33 -28.67 -29.18
N GLY A 354 36.68 -28.03 -28.20
CA GLY A 354 36.55 -28.55 -26.84
C GLY A 354 37.56 -28.02 -25.81
N ARG A 355 37.01 -27.55 -24.68
CA ARG A 355 37.69 -27.00 -23.47
C ARG A 355 38.27 -25.59 -23.62
N ARG A 356 38.53 -25.01 -22.43
CA ARG A 356 38.84 -23.59 -22.15
C ARG A 356 39.89 -22.99 -23.11
N THR A 357 39.51 -21.94 -23.83
CA THR A 357 40.45 -20.95 -24.38
C THR A 357 40.69 -19.87 -23.34
N ALA A 358 41.78 -20.00 -22.58
CA ALA A 358 42.40 -18.84 -21.94
C ALA A 358 43.14 -18.05 -23.02
N THR A 359 42.56 -16.94 -23.47
CA THR A 359 43.25 -16.00 -24.35
C THR A 359 44.17 -15.16 -23.48
N GLU A 360 45.49 -15.34 -23.63
CA GLU A 360 46.49 -14.53 -22.94
C GLU A 360 46.53 -13.12 -23.56
N ILE A 361 45.64 -12.26 -23.08
CA ILE A 361 45.56 -10.85 -23.48
C ILE A 361 46.62 -10.08 -22.71
N GLY A 362 47.81 -9.96 -23.30
CA GLY A 362 48.92 -9.18 -22.75
C GLY A 362 48.64 -7.68 -22.83
N ILE A 363 48.05 -7.11 -21.78
CA ILE A 363 47.87 -5.66 -21.58
C ILE A 363 48.57 -5.26 -20.27
N CYS A 364 49.30 -4.14 -20.29
CA CYS A 364 49.99 -3.61 -19.12
C CYS A 364 49.41 -2.22 -18.78
N GLY A 365 48.74 -2.10 -17.64
CA GLY A 365 48.28 -0.82 -17.11
C GLY A 365 47.22 -0.96 -16.00
N PRO A 366 47.47 -0.49 -14.77
CA PRO A 366 46.39 -0.29 -13.80
C PRO A 366 45.46 0.84 -14.27
N GLY A 367 44.18 0.78 -13.89
CA GLY A 367 43.15 1.79 -14.22
C GLY A 367 42.23 1.45 -15.40
N LEU A 368 42.51 0.39 -16.19
CA LEU A 368 41.71 0.07 -17.40
C LEU A 368 40.21 -0.15 -17.13
N HIS A 369 39.83 -0.62 -15.93
CA HIS A 369 38.44 -0.91 -15.59
C HIS A 369 37.54 0.34 -15.66
N GLU A 370 38.05 1.50 -15.26
CA GLU A 370 37.35 2.80 -15.26
C GLU A 370 37.01 3.25 -16.69
N HIS A 371 37.88 2.93 -17.66
CA HIS A 371 37.72 3.31 -19.06
C HIS A 371 36.81 2.36 -19.86
N LEU A 372 36.55 1.14 -19.37
CA LEU A 372 35.67 0.18 -20.04
C LEU A 372 34.20 0.37 -19.67
N LEU A 373 33.91 0.83 -18.45
CA LEU A 373 32.54 1.02 -17.94
C LEU A 373 31.60 1.85 -18.84
N PRO A 374 32.03 2.97 -19.47
CA PRO A 374 31.14 3.75 -20.35
C PRO A 374 30.76 3.03 -21.66
N LEU A 375 31.60 2.11 -22.15
CA LEU A 375 31.52 1.58 -23.51
C LEU A 375 30.49 0.46 -23.71
N PHE A 376 30.07 -0.21 -22.64
CA PHE A 376 29.14 -1.36 -22.73
C PHE A 376 27.65 -1.00 -22.64
N ARG A 377 27.31 0.30 -22.56
CA ARG A 377 25.92 0.82 -22.48
C ARG A 377 25.02 0.53 -23.71
N GLY A 378 25.52 -0.19 -24.73
CA GLY A 378 24.80 -0.53 -25.96
C GLY A 378 24.37 -2.00 -26.12
N ALA A 379 24.70 -2.90 -25.17
CA ALA A 379 24.33 -4.31 -25.28
C ALA A 379 22.85 -4.53 -24.91
N THR A 380 22.03 -5.00 -25.86
CA THR A 380 20.58 -5.19 -25.67
C THR A 380 20.20 -6.24 -24.63
N TRP A 381 21.11 -7.15 -24.25
CA TRP A 381 20.94 -8.10 -23.15
C TRP A 381 21.13 -7.46 -21.75
N GLY A 382 21.57 -6.20 -21.67
CA GLY A 382 22.03 -5.55 -20.43
C GLY A 382 20.98 -4.73 -19.68
N ARG A 383 19.69 -4.79 -20.05
CA ARG A 383 18.60 -4.07 -19.36
C ARG A 383 17.89 -4.93 -18.31
N ASP A 384 17.79 -6.22 -18.58
CA ASP A 384 16.85 -7.11 -17.86
C ASP A 384 17.58 -8.09 -16.92
N VAL A 385 18.85 -7.82 -16.60
CA VAL A 385 19.70 -8.65 -15.72
C VAL A 385 20.63 -7.79 -14.85
N VAL A 386 20.50 -7.90 -13.54
CA VAL A 386 21.43 -7.32 -12.55
C VAL A 386 22.56 -8.31 -12.25
N LEU A 387 23.81 -7.84 -12.20
CA LEU A 387 25.01 -8.65 -11.94
C LEU A 387 25.69 -8.21 -10.64
N LEU A 388 25.75 -9.08 -9.64
CA LEU A 388 26.32 -8.77 -8.32
C LEU A 388 26.98 -10.01 -7.71
N ALA A 389 28.20 -9.88 -7.17
CA ALA A 389 28.90 -10.93 -6.39
C ALA A 389 28.80 -12.34 -7.00
N GLY A 390 29.18 -12.49 -8.28
CA GLY A 390 29.13 -13.78 -8.99
C GLY A 390 27.72 -14.30 -9.33
N ARG A 391 26.66 -13.55 -9.06
CA ARG A 391 25.25 -13.88 -9.36
C ARG A 391 24.71 -13.01 -10.50
N ALA A 392 23.76 -13.55 -11.24
CA ALA A 392 22.89 -12.80 -12.15
C ALA A 392 21.43 -12.94 -11.70
N TRP A 393 20.68 -11.83 -11.71
CA TRP A 393 19.31 -11.73 -11.20
C TRP A 393 18.42 -11.09 -12.26
N HIS A 394 17.19 -11.57 -12.43
CA HIS A 394 16.17 -10.92 -13.26
C HIS A 394 15.38 -9.92 -12.39
N PRO A 395 15.42 -8.60 -12.64
CA PRO A 395 14.91 -7.60 -11.71
C PRO A 395 13.39 -7.74 -11.48
N GLU A 396 12.61 -7.90 -12.54
CA GLU A 396 11.14 -8.01 -12.45
C GLU A 396 10.61 -9.29 -11.79
N THR A 397 11.45 -10.32 -11.60
CA THR A 397 11.01 -11.64 -11.10
C THR A 397 11.80 -12.12 -9.88
N GLY A 398 12.76 -11.34 -9.39
CA GLY A 398 13.67 -11.70 -8.29
C GLY A 398 14.62 -12.87 -8.57
N ARG A 399 14.43 -13.59 -9.67
CA ARG A 399 15.04 -14.90 -9.92
C ARG A 399 16.54 -14.78 -10.16
N VAL A 400 17.34 -15.46 -9.33
CA VAL A 400 18.74 -15.75 -9.63
C VAL A 400 18.79 -16.66 -10.87
N LEU A 401 19.25 -16.10 -11.99
CA LEU A 401 19.39 -16.77 -13.27
C LEU A 401 20.58 -17.74 -13.28
N TRP A 402 21.66 -17.36 -12.58
CA TRP A 402 22.81 -18.22 -12.28
C TRP A 402 23.66 -17.64 -11.15
N HIS A 403 24.42 -18.51 -10.48
CA HIS A 403 25.46 -18.15 -9.51
C HIS A 403 26.74 -18.94 -9.83
N VAL A 404 27.87 -18.25 -9.79
CA VAL A 404 29.20 -18.83 -9.97
C VAL A 404 30.08 -18.33 -8.83
N PRO A 405 30.34 -19.13 -7.78
CA PRO A 405 31.16 -18.68 -6.63
C PRO A 405 32.56 -18.19 -7.01
N ALA A 406 33.14 -18.75 -8.08
CA ALA A 406 34.42 -18.29 -8.63
C ALA A 406 34.40 -16.86 -9.22
N LEU A 407 33.23 -16.21 -9.26
CA LEU A 407 33.02 -14.82 -9.71
C LEU A 407 32.63 -13.86 -8.57
N GLU A 408 32.57 -14.31 -7.31
CA GLU A 408 32.24 -13.47 -6.15
C GLU A 408 33.26 -12.35 -5.91
N ARG A 409 34.50 -12.55 -6.36
CA ARG A 409 35.61 -11.57 -6.32
C ARG A 409 35.99 -11.06 -7.71
N ALA A 410 35.00 -10.75 -8.53
CA ALA A 410 35.21 -10.17 -9.84
C ALA A 410 34.19 -9.05 -10.12
N ALA A 411 34.67 -7.93 -10.66
CA ALA A 411 33.79 -6.95 -11.30
C ALA A 411 33.19 -7.58 -12.57
N LEU A 412 31.86 -7.62 -12.65
CA LEU A 412 31.13 -8.25 -13.75
C LEU A 412 30.62 -7.19 -14.73
N LEU A 413 31.07 -7.28 -15.98
CA LEU A 413 30.63 -6.44 -17.08
C LEU A 413 29.74 -7.26 -18.03
N PRO A 414 28.52 -6.81 -18.37
CA PRO A 414 27.67 -7.49 -19.34
C PRO A 414 28.28 -7.41 -20.75
N ALA A 415 28.12 -8.47 -21.54
CA ALA A 415 28.61 -8.56 -22.90
C ALA A 415 27.64 -9.34 -23.80
N GLU A 416 27.70 -9.10 -25.11
CA GLU A 416 26.83 -9.67 -26.16
C GLU A 416 26.63 -11.22 -26.13
N GLN A 417 27.50 -11.95 -25.42
CA GLN A 417 27.40 -13.42 -25.28
C GLN A 417 27.65 -13.88 -23.84
N GLY A 418 27.33 -13.07 -22.82
CA GLY A 418 27.49 -13.41 -21.40
C GLY A 418 28.09 -12.29 -20.57
N VAL A 419 29.10 -12.60 -19.74
CA VAL A 419 29.78 -11.61 -18.89
C VAL A 419 31.30 -11.65 -19.10
N VAL A 420 31.93 -10.50 -18.86
CA VAL A 420 33.38 -10.37 -18.70
C VAL A 420 33.63 -10.13 -17.21
N ALA A 421 34.34 -11.06 -16.59
CA ALA A 421 34.78 -10.98 -15.20
C ALA A 421 36.19 -10.38 -15.15
N VAL A 422 36.35 -9.29 -14.41
CA VAL A 422 37.65 -8.66 -14.13
C VAL A 422 37.98 -8.88 -12.67
N PHE A 423 39.10 -9.54 -12.39
CA PHE A 423 39.55 -9.91 -11.06
C PHE A 423 40.64 -8.96 -10.54
N ASP A 424 40.81 -8.89 -9.22
CA ASP A 424 41.80 -8.04 -8.52
C ASP A 424 43.26 -8.37 -8.92
N ASP A 425 43.52 -9.60 -9.37
CA ASP A 425 44.81 -10.06 -9.90
C ASP A 425 45.10 -9.57 -11.33
N GLY A 426 44.19 -8.77 -11.92
CA GLY A 426 44.25 -8.28 -13.31
C GLY A 426 43.82 -9.31 -14.36
N ARG A 427 43.39 -10.51 -13.95
CA ARG A 427 42.88 -11.54 -14.86
C ARG A 427 41.52 -11.12 -15.40
N VAL A 428 41.34 -11.27 -16.71
CA VAL A 428 40.07 -10.99 -17.39
C VAL A 428 39.56 -12.29 -18.02
N GLU A 429 38.37 -12.74 -17.62
CA GLU A 429 37.75 -13.96 -18.13
C GLU A 429 36.41 -13.65 -18.81
N ARG A 430 36.27 -14.01 -20.10
CA ARG A 430 34.98 -13.94 -20.80
C ARG A 430 34.17 -15.22 -20.52
N TRP A 431 33.30 -15.15 -19.53
CA TRP A 431 32.33 -16.19 -19.20
C TRP A 431 31.16 -16.11 -20.19
N ARG A 432 31.23 -16.91 -21.26
CA ARG A 432 30.13 -16.97 -22.21
C ARG A 432 28.92 -17.65 -21.57
N VAL A 433 27.84 -16.90 -21.41
CA VAL A 433 26.51 -17.48 -21.22
C VAL A 433 26.21 -18.18 -22.53
N ARG A 434 26.20 -19.52 -22.51
CA ARG A 434 25.57 -20.25 -23.60
C ARG A 434 24.09 -19.87 -23.58
N PRO A 435 23.47 -19.57 -24.73
CA PRO A 435 22.02 -19.71 -24.85
C PRO A 435 21.61 -21.07 -24.27
N PHE A 436 20.41 -21.16 -23.71
CA PHE A 436 19.90 -22.38 -23.09
C PHE A 436 19.46 -23.40 -24.17
N GLU A 437 20.39 -23.75 -25.08
CA GLU A 437 20.28 -24.89 -26.00
C GLU A 437 20.18 -26.15 -25.16
N SER A 438 18.93 -26.55 -24.91
CA SER A 438 18.55 -27.29 -23.72
C SER A 438 18.74 -28.80 -23.86
N GLU A 439 19.78 -29.30 -24.55
CA GLU A 439 20.03 -30.74 -24.63
C GLU A 439 20.19 -31.43 -23.24
N ALA A 440 20.59 -30.67 -22.22
CA ALA A 440 20.64 -31.12 -20.83
C ALA A 440 19.36 -30.77 -20.03
N THR A 441 18.74 -29.61 -20.26
CA THR A 441 17.59 -29.12 -19.47
C THR A 441 16.22 -29.47 -20.05
N ALA A 442 16.09 -29.70 -21.36
CA ALA A 442 15.00 -30.49 -21.96
C ALA A 442 15.13 -32.00 -21.68
N LYS A 443 16.09 -32.40 -20.80
CA LYS A 443 16.22 -33.74 -20.21
C LYS A 443 16.39 -33.70 -18.69
N GLY A 444 16.14 -32.54 -18.05
CA GLY A 444 16.45 -32.31 -16.62
C GLY A 444 15.54 -31.30 -15.90
N ALA A 445 15.01 -30.30 -16.62
CA ALA A 445 14.04 -29.31 -16.14
C ALA A 445 12.66 -29.48 -16.79
N THR A 446 12.55 -30.08 -17.98
CA THR A 446 11.29 -30.67 -18.48
C THR A 446 10.99 -32.05 -17.88
N ARG A 447 11.86 -32.55 -17.00
CA ARG A 447 11.68 -33.82 -16.27
C ARG A 447 10.70 -33.74 -15.10
N SER A 448 9.97 -32.63 -14.97
CA SER A 448 8.91 -32.39 -13.98
C SER A 448 7.55 -32.15 -14.64
N ALA A 449 7.30 -32.77 -15.80
CA ALA A 449 5.99 -32.76 -16.47
C ALA A 449 5.77 -33.99 -17.36
N THR A 450 6.77 -34.42 -18.14
CA THR A 450 6.57 -35.47 -19.18
C THR A 450 6.45 -36.92 -18.67
N ASP A 451 6.30 -37.14 -17.36
CA ASP A 451 5.82 -38.40 -16.77
C ASP A 451 4.33 -38.28 -16.35
N GLU A 452 3.63 -37.24 -16.80
CA GLU A 452 2.18 -37.27 -17.00
C GLU A 452 1.81 -38.54 -17.78
N GLN A 453 0.86 -39.30 -17.24
CA GLN A 453 0.27 -40.41 -17.97
C GLN A 453 -0.50 -39.84 -19.15
N ASP A 454 -0.36 -40.44 -20.34
CA ASP A 454 -1.17 -40.06 -21.51
C ASP A 454 -2.66 -40.07 -21.11
N VAL A 455 -3.31 -38.91 -21.17
CA VAL A 455 -4.70 -38.76 -20.77
C VAL A 455 -5.56 -39.01 -21.99
N GLU A 456 -6.29 -40.14 -21.96
CA GLU A 456 -7.25 -40.56 -22.98
C GLU A 456 -8.23 -39.42 -23.34
N PRO A 457 -8.67 -39.31 -24.61
CA PRO A 457 -9.51 -38.20 -25.07
C PRO A 457 -10.77 -37.95 -24.21
N PHE A 458 -10.93 -36.70 -23.75
CA PHE A 458 -12.08 -36.25 -22.97
C PHE A 458 -12.66 -34.95 -23.50
N ASP A 459 -13.97 -34.78 -23.34
CA ASP A 459 -14.65 -33.51 -23.63
C ASP A 459 -14.45 -32.52 -22.47
N GLY A 460 -14.18 -31.26 -22.82
CA GLY A 460 -13.74 -30.27 -21.83
C GLY A 460 -13.57 -28.85 -22.39
N VAL A 461 -12.69 -28.09 -21.72
CA VAL A 461 -12.44 -26.67 -21.91
C VAL A 461 -10.94 -26.41 -21.78
N LEU A 462 -10.34 -25.87 -22.83
CA LEU A 462 -8.96 -25.39 -22.84
C LEU A 462 -8.94 -23.91 -22.44
N VAL A 463 -8.12 -23.54 -21.47
CA VAL A 463 -7.84 -22.13 -21.14
C VAL A 463 -6.41 -21.80 -21.55
N ARG A 464 -6.29 -20.86 -22.49
CA ARG A 464 -5.05 -20.47 -23.15
C ARG A 464 -4.34 -19.35 -22.40
N SER A 465 -3.07 -19.12 -22.73
CA SER A 465 -2.20 -18.17 -22.01
C SER A 465 -2.52 -16.69 -22.22
N ASP A 466 -3.46 -16.39 -23.10
CA ASP A 466 -4.07 -15.08 -23.37
C ASP A 466 -5.45 -14.93 -22.69
N GLY A 467 -5.92 -15.96 -21.96
CA GLY A 467 -7.25 -16.04 -21.37
C GLY A 467 -8.34 -16.53 -22.33
N GLU A 468 -8.03 -16.89 -23.58
CA GLU A 468 -9.02 -17.47 -24.50
C GLU A 468 -9.48 -18.85 -24.00
N VAL A 469 -10.79 -19.11 -24.13
CA VAL A 469 -11.48 -20.31 -23.60
C VAL A 469 -12.10 -21.10 -24.76
N ASP A 470 -11.49 -22.23 -25.11
CA ASP A 470 -11.87 -23.03 -26.29
C ASP A 470 -12.49 -24.38 -25.86
N PRO A 471 -13.82 -24.59 -26.03
CA PRO A 471 -14.48 -25.84 -25.68
C PRO A 471 -14.30 -26.91 -26.77
N GLY A 472 -13.90 -28.13 -26.40
CA GLY A 472 -13.61 -29.20 -27.35
C GLY A 472 -13.25 -30.53 -26.70
N THR A 473 -12.90 -31.51 -27.53
CA THR A 473 -12.34 -32.80 -27.10
C THR A 473 -10.81 -32.70 -27.12
N TYR A 474 -10.16 -33.09 -26.02
CA TYR A 474 -8.72 -32.95 -25.83
C TYR A 474 -8.11 -34.22 -25.24
N ALA A 475 -6.84 -34.45 -25.55
CA ALA A 475 -6.00 -35.47 -24.92
C ALA A 475 -4.66 -34.86 -24.50
N ILE A 476 -3.99 -35.49 -23.54
CA ILE A 476 -2.58 -35.17 -23.21
C ILE A 476 -1.74 -36.35 -23.70
N VAL A 477 -0.79 -36.10 -24.60
CA VAL A 477 0.05 -37.14 -25.21
C VAL A 477 1.52 -36.74 -25.09
N GLY A 478 2.29 -37.49 -24.30
CA GLY A 478 3.70 -37.21 -24.02
C GLY A 478 3.96 -35.81 -23.43
N GLY A 479 3.02 -35.27 -22.63
CA GLY A 479 3.09 -33.92 -22.06
C GLY A 479 2.77 -32.78 -23.05
N ASN A 480 2.09 -33.06 -24.17
CA ASN A 480 1.55 -32.05 -25.09
C ASN A 480 0.03 -32.17 -25.16
N VAL A 481 -0.67 -31.05 -25.29
CA VAL A 481 -2.12 -31.07 -25.50
C VAL A 481 -2.42 -31.31 -26.98
N VAL A 482 -3.23 -32.32 -27.25
CA VAL A 482 -3.75 -32.62 -28.58
C VAL A 482 -5.23 -32.29 -28.61
N GLU A 483 -5.59 -31.28 -29.41
CA GLU A 483 -6.98 -30.96 -29.74
C GLU A 483 -7.51 -31.96 -30.78
N ILE A 484 -8.68 -32.54 -30.52
CA ILE A 484 -9.28 -33.60 -31.36
C ILE A 484 -10.61 -33.09 -31.95
N ARG A 485 -10.54 -32.40 -33.09
CA ARG A 485 -11.74 -31.96 -33.83
C ARG A 485 -12.16 -33.02 -34.85
N GLY A 486 -12.82 -34.07 -34.36
CA GLY A 486 -13.38 -35.16 -35.15
C GLY A 486 -12.33 -36.21 -35.55
N THR A 487 -11.89 -36.21 -36.82
CA THR A 487 -10.77 -37.08 -37.29
C THR A 487 -9.51 -36.28 -37.57
N LYS A 488 -9.35 -35.13 -36.91
CA LYS A 488 -8.18 -34.26 -37.00
C LYS A 488 -7.66 -33.97 -35.61
N GLU A 489 -6.44 -34.42 -35.36
CA GLU A 489 -5.61 -33.99 -34.26
C GLU A 489 -4.92 -32.66 -34.63
N ARG A 490 -4.75 -31.78 -33.64
CA ARG A 490 -3.97 -30.55 -33.74
C ARG A 490 -3.19 -30.39 -32.44
N ASP A 491 -1.86 -30.37 -32.55
CA ASP A 491 -1.01 -30.04 -31.41
C ASP A 491 -1.28 -28.60 -30.96
N VAL A 492 -1.56 -28.42 -29.68
CA VAL A 492 -1.52 -27.12 -29.01
C VAL A 492 -0.25 -27.09 -28.17
N ALA A 493 0.59 -26.07 -28.37
CA ALA A 493 1.84 -25.96 -27.62
C ALA A 493 1.52 -25.79 -26.13
N ALA A 494 2.05 -26.66 -25.27
CA ALA A 494 1.74 -26.64 -23.84
C ALA A 494 2.08 -25.30 -23.15
N ALA A 495 3.03 -24.53 -23.70
CA ALA A 495 3.36 -23.18 -23.24
C ALA A 495 2.23 -22.15 -23.48
N ASP A 496 1.37 -22.38 -24.48
CA ASP A 496 0.20 -21.55 -24.80
C ASP A 496 -1.04 -21.95 -23.98
N VAL A 497 -0.93 -22.95 -23.10
CA VAL A 497 -2.04 -23.52 -22.32
C VAL A 497 -1.78 -23.32 -20.83
N TRP A 498 -2.74 -22.73 -20.14
CA TRP A 498 -2.72 -22.64 -18.69
C TRP A 498 -3.40 -23.85 -18.05
N PHE A 499 -4.62 -24.18 -18.51
CA PHE A 499 -5.44 -25.25 -17.95
C PHE A 499 -6.22 -26.01 -19.01
N LEU A 500 -6.54 -27.25 -18.69
CA LEU A 500 -7.43 -28.11 -19.45
C LEU A 500 -8.43 -28.76 -18.48
N GLY A 501 -9.66 -28.24 -18.43
CA GLY A 501 -10.73 -28.71 -17.55
C GLY A 501 -11.64 -29.70 -18.25
N ALA A 502 -11.84 -30.89 -17.68
CA ALA A 502 -12.78 -31.89 -18.17
C ALA A 502 -14.23 -31.54 -17.80
N GLU A 503 -15.21 -32.10 -18.54
CA GLU A 503 -16.65 -31.96 -18.21
C GLU A 503 -17.04 -32.47 -16.82
N ASP A 504 -16.25 -33.35 -16.20
CA ASP A 504 -16.45 -33.81 -14.83
C ASP A 504 -15.84 -32.89 -13.75
N GLY A 505 -15.27 -31.75 -14.16
CA GLY A 505 -14.64 -30.77 -13.26
C GLY A 505 -13.20 -31.10 -12.87
N THR A 506 -12.59 -32.17 -13.38
CA THR A 506 -11.15 -32.43 -13.22
C THR A 506 -10.34 -31.38 -13.98
N VAL A 507 -9.39 -30.71 -13.34
CA VAL A 507 -8.54 -29.70 -13.99
C VAL A 507 -7.11 -30.20 -14.12
N HIS A 508 -6.64 -30.36 -15.35
CA HIS A 508 -5.25 -30.60 -15.68
C HIS A 508 -4.55 -29.25 -15.81
N ARG A 509 -3.52 -29.00 -14.98
CA ARG A 509 -2.73 -27.77 -15.02
C ARG A 509 -1.50 -27.98 -15.90
N LEU A 510 -1.27 -27.04 -16.81
CA LEU A 510 -0.15 -27.09 -17.77
C LEU A 510 0.74 -25.83 -17.70
N GLY A 511 0.23 -24.73 -17.13
CA GLY A 511 0.91 -23.45 -17.04
C GLY A 511 1.52 -23.08 -15.66
N ALA A 512 2.03 -21.85 -15.59
CA ALA A 512 2.66 -21.28 -14.41
C ALA A 512 1.67 -20.97 -13.27
N ALA A 513 2.13 -21.08 -12.02
CA ALA A 513 1.30 -20.99 -10.82
C ALA A 513 0.48 -19.68 -10.66
N ARG A 514 0.95 -18.55 -11.20
CA ARG A 514 0.24 -17.26 -11.11
C ARG A 514 -1.10 -17.23 -11.86
N ALA A 515 -1.28 -18.09 -12.85
CA ALA A 515 -2.50 -18.12 -13.68
C ALA A 515 -3.69 -18.88 -13.05
N VAL A 516 -3.49 -19.54 -11.90
CA VAL A 516 -4.42 -20.57 -11.40
C VAL A 516 -5.80 -20.04 -11.03
N GLY A 517 -5.90 -18.87 -10.39
CA GLY A 517 -7.19 -18.25 -10.08
C GLY A 517 -8.02 -17.97 -11.34
N PRO A 518 -7.57 -17.05 -12.21
CA PRO A 518 -8.27 -16.72 -13.46
C PRO A 518 -8.52 -17.93 -14.37
N GLY A 519 -7.58 -18.87 -14.42
CA GLY A 519 -7.70 -20.09 -15.22
C GLY A 519 -8.81 -21.03 -14.75
N ILE A 520 -8.97 -21.19 -13.43
CA ILE A 520 -10.08 -21.99 -12.89
C ILE A 520 -11.41 -21.22 -12.98
N ASP A 521 -11.42 -19.89 -12.81
CA ASP A 521 -12.63 -19.09 -13.10
C ASP A 521 -13.09 -19.21 -14.55
N ALA A 522 -12.17 -19.28 -15.51
CA ALA A 522 -12.49 -19.51 -16.92
C ALA A 522 -13.11 -20.90 -17.17
N VAL A 523 -12.55 -21.97 -16.58
CA VAL A 523 -13.14 -23.33 -16.62
C VAL A 523 -14.53 -23.34 -15.96
N VAL A 524 -14.64 -22.75 -14.77
CA VAL A 524 -15.89 -22.66 -14.00
C VAL A 524 -16.95 -21.86 -14.75
N GLY A 525 -16.59 -20.72 -15.36
CA GLY A 525 -17.47 -19.90 -16.18
C GLY A 525 -18.00 -20.66 -17.39
N ALA A 526 -17.14 -21.41 -18.09
CA ALA A 526 -17.55 -22.25 -19.22
C ALA A 526 -18.46 -23.42 -18.82
N LEU A 527 -18.27 -24.01 -17.62
CA LEU A 527 -19.17 -25.03 -17.08
C LEU A 527 -20.51 -24.41 -16.58
N GLU A 528 -20.46 -23.24 -15.96
CA GLU A 528 -21.66 -22.47 -15.57
C GLU A 528 -22.47 -22.07 -16.80
N ALA A 529 -21.86 -21.59 -17.88
CA ALA A 529 -22.51 -21.25 -19.15
C ALA A 529 -23.27 -22.45 -19.75
N ARG A 530 -22.62 -23.63 -19.84
CA ARG A 530 -23.23 -24.87 -20.36
C ARG A 530 -24.49 -25.28 -19.58
N GLU A 531 -24.53 -25.07 -18.27
CA GLU A 531 -25.70 -25.35 -17.43
C GLU A 531 -26.67 -24.15 -17.30
N PHE A 532 -26.24 -22.94 -17.63
CA PHE A 532 -27.03 -21.71 -17.44
C PHE A 532 -28.36 -21.77 -18.20
N SER A 533 -28.36 -22.31 -19.42
CA SER A 533 -29.58 -22.58 -20.19
C SER A 533 -30.65 -23.35 -19.37
N ARG A 534 -30.26 -24.29 -18.49
CA ARG A 534 -31.20 -25.04 -17.63
C ARG A 534 -31.66 -24.22 -16.42
N TYR A 535 -30.77 -23.43 -15.82
CA TYR A 535 -31.06 -22.53 -14.70
C TYR A 535 -31.99 -21.38 -15.14
N ALA A 536 -31.73 -20.76 -16.29
CA ALA A 536 -32.60 -19.78 -16.94
C ALA A 536 -34.01 -20.35 -17.22
N ASN A 537 -34.09 -21.54 -17.85
CA ASN A 537 -35.35 -22.27 -18.09
C ASN A 537 -36.10 -22.64 -16.79
N ALA A 538 -35.42 -22.70 -15.63
CA ALA A 538 -36.05 -22.91 -14.34
C ALA A 538 -36.50 -21.59 -13.69
N ALA A 539 -35.76 -20.50 -13.92
CA ALA A 539 -36.10 -19.15 -13.45
C ALA A 539 -37.37 -18.64 -14.14
N GLU A 540 -37.36 -18.64 -15.48
CA GLU A 540 -38.51 -18.36 -16.37
C GLU A 540 -39.77 -19.07 -15.84
N ARG A 541 -39.71 -20.40 -15.77
CA ARG A 541 -40.84 -21.25 -15.36
C ARG A 541 -41.21 -21.16 -13.89
N SER A 542 -40.51 -20.40 -13.05
CA SER A 542 -40.96 -20.15 -11.67
C SER A 542 -42.07 -19.10 -11.59
N ASN A 543 -42.18 -18.24 -12.62
CA ASN A 543 -43.03 -17.06 -12.70
C ASN A 543 -42.81 -16.09 -11.51
N ASP A 544 -41.58 -16.08 -10.97
CA ASP A 544 -41.13 -15.31 -9.81
C ASP A 544 -40.10 -14.24 -10.26
N PRO A 545 -40.45 -12.95 -10.20
CA PRO A 545 -39.57 -11.85 -10.63
C PRO A 545 -38.20 -11.82 -9.94
N ASP A 546 -38.09 -12.26 -8.70
CA ASP A 546 -36.83 -12.20 -7.94
C ASP A 546 -35.87 -13.30 -8.39
N ARG A 547 -36.40 -14.47 -8.76
CA ARG A 547 -35.62 -15.59 -9.32
C ARG A 547 -35.12 -15.29 -10.72
N ILE A 548 -35.96 -14.68 -11.56
CA ILE A 548 -35.56 -14.22 -12.89
C ILE A 548 -34.53 -13.09 -12.79
N THR A 549 -34.69 -12.16 -11.83
CA THR A 549 -33.67 -11.13 -11.55
C THR A 549 -32.33 -11.74 -11.12
N ARG A 550 -32.32 -12.79 -10.28
CA ARG A 550 -31.10 -13.55 -9.95
C ARG A 550 -30.49 -14.24 -11.17
N ALA A 551 -31.31 -14.81 -12.06
CA ALA A 551 -30.83 -15.46 -13.28
C ALA A 551 -30.19 -14.48 -14.26
N ILE A 552 -30.81 -13.31 -14.50
CA ILE A 552 -30.23 -12.22 -15.33
C ILE A 552 -28.88 -11.80 -14.75
N ALA A 553 -28.83 -11.50 -13.44
CA ALA A 553 -27.60 -11.12 -12.76
C ALA A 553 -26.58 -12.26 -12.62
N ARG A 554 -26.92 -13.50 -12.98
CA ARG A 554 -25.96 -14.61 -13.12
C ARG A 554 -25.42 -14.66 -14.55
N GLY A 555 -26.31 -14.69 -15.56
CA GLY A 555 -25.95 -14.72 -16.98
C GLY A 555 -25.01 -13.59 -17.39
N GLN A 556 -25.33 -12.35 -16.97
CA GLN A 556 -24.49 -11.17 -17.23
C GLN A 556 -23.06 -11.28 -16.66
N ARG A 557 -22.85 -12.02 -15.57
CA ARG A 557 -21.51 -12.23 -14.97
C ARG A 557 -20.71 -13.35 -15.63
N ILE A 558 -21.37 -14.24 -16.39
CA ILE A 558 -20.72 -15.33 -17.13
C ILE A 558 -20.70 -15.09 -18.64
N GLY A 559 -21.17 -13.94 -19.11
CA GLY A 559 -21.18 -13.55 -20.52
C GLY A 559 -22.30 -14.17 -21.37
N GLU A 560 -23.29 -14.81 -20.74
CA GLU A 560 -24.43 -15.43 -21.41
C GLU A 560 -25.50 -14.41 -21.83
N ASP A 561 -26.24 -14.71 -22.89
CA ASP A 561 -27.40 -13.93 -23.32
C ASP A 561 -28.54 -14.05 -22.29
N VAL A 562 -29.19 -12.93 -22.01
CA VAL A 562 -30.27 -12.79 -21.01
C VAL A 562 -31.47 -12.00 -21.54
N ASP A 563 -31.50 -11.59 -22.81
CA ASP A 563 -32.55 -10.71 -23.32
C ASP A 563 -33.96 -11.35 -23.21
N ASP A 564 -34.07 -12.66 -23.45
CA ASP A 564 -35.31 -13.44 -23.23
C ASP A 564 -35.79 -13.36 -21.76
N LEU A 565 -34.87 -13.44 -20.78
CA LEU A 565 -35.19 -13.32 -19.35
C LEU A 565 -35.56 -11.88 -18.97
N VAL A 566 -34.94 -10.88 -19.60
CA VAL A 566 -35.25 -9.46 -19.39
C VAL A 566 -36.64 -9.13 -19.92
N GLU A 567 -37.04 -9.69 -21.08
CA GLU A 567 -38.41 -9.53 -21.58
C GLU A 567 -39.42 -10.23 -20.65
N GLU A 568 -39.18 -11.48 -20.26
CA GLU A 568 -40.10 -12.22 -19.36
C GLU A 568 -40.26 -11.52 -18.00
N LEU A 569 -39.18 -10.97 -17.43
CA LEU A 569 -39.24 -10.16 -16.21
C LEU A 569 -40.13 -8.91 -16.39
N ALA A 570 -40.10 -8.27 -17.56
CA ALA A 570 -40.97 -7.15 -17.87
C ALA A 570 -42.44 -7.59 -18.06
N GLN A 571 -42.68 -8.75 -18.69
CA GLN A 571 -44.04 -9.31 -18.85
C GLN A 571 -44.67 -9.68 -17.50
N LEU A 572 -43.94 -10.37 -16.62
CA LEU A 572 -44.41 -10.75 -15.28
C LEU A 572 -44.63 -9.55 -14.37
N ARG A 573 -43.77 -8.52 -14.44
CA ARG A 573 -43.99 -7.24 -13.71
C ARG A 573 -45.24 -6.50 -14.19
N ALA A 574 -45.61 -6.63 -15.48
CA ALA A 574 -46.84 -6.06 -16.02
C ALA A 574 -48.10 -6.88 -15.69
N LYS A 575 -47.97 -8.20 -15.45
CA LYS A 575 -49.05 -9.12 -15.06
C LYS A 575 -48.55 -10.16 -14.05
N PRO A 576 -48.60 -9.87 -12.74
CA PRO A 576 -48.17 -10.82 -11.72
C PRO A 576 -49.03 -12.10 -11.75
N GLU A 577 -48.42 -13.22 -12.10
CA GLU A 577 -49.03 -14.55 -11.99
C GLU A 577 -48.79 -15.18 -10.61
N SER A 578 -49.51 -16.26 -10.30
CA SER A 578 -49.32 -16.98 -9.04
C SER A 578 -48.11 -17.92 -9.13
N VAL A 579 -47.03 -17.58 -8.42
CA VAL A 579 -45.83 -18.43 -8.29
C VAL A 579 -46.22 -19.85 -7.91
N SER A 580 -45.79 -20.80 -8.74
CA SER A 580 -46.07 -22.23 -8.56
C SER A 580 -45.04 -22.83 -7.59
N SER A 581 -45.48 -23.24 -6.39
CA SER A 581 -44.56 -23.74 -5.35
C SER A 581 -43.65 -24.87 -5.83
N LYS A 582 -44.15 -25.74 -6.71
CA LYS A 582 -43.37 -26.85 -7.29
C LYS A 582 -42.34 -26.39 -8.33
N GLN A 583 -42.58 -25.29 -9.03
CA GLN A 583 -41.58 -24.69 -9.93
C GLN A 583 -40.57 -23.85 -9.15
N ALA A 584 -40.99 -23.21 -8.05
CA ALA A 584 -40.09 -22.61 -7.07
C ALA A 584 -39.16 -23.66 -6.43
N GLU A 585 -39.70 -24.71 -5.79
CA GLU A 585 -38.93 -25.84 -5.23
C GLU A 585 -37.90 -26.40 -6.21
N ARG A 586 -38.26 -26.50 -7.50
CA ARG A 586 -37.37 -27.01 -8.56
C ARG A 586 -36.32 -25.99 -9.00
N PHE A 587 -36.63 -24.69 -8.98
CA PHE A 587 -35.59 -23.67 -9.16
C PHE A 587 -34.64 -23.65 -7.98
N ASP A 588 -35.12 -23.80 -6.74
CA ASP A 588 -34.27 -23.87 -5.54
C ASP A 588 -33.37 -25.13 -5.57
N GLU A 589 -33.87 -26.24 -6.10
CA GLU A 589 -33.07 -27.43 -6.43
C GLU A 589 -31.99 -27.14 -7.48
N TYR A 590 -32.32 -26.45 -8.58
CA TYR A 590 -31.33 -26.06 -9.60
C TYR A 590 -30.33 -25.01 -9.11
N GLU A 591 -30.74 -24.02 -8.31
CA GLU A 591 -29.87 -23.00 -7.72
C GLU A 591 -28.85 -23.65 -6.75
N SER A 592 -29.30 -24.65 -5.98
CA SER A 592 -28.46 -25.50 -5.15
C SER A 592 -27.51 -26.38 -5.99
N GLN A 593 -28.00 -27.06 -7.03
CA GLN A 593 -27.16 -27.87 -7.92
C GLN A 593 -26.11 -27.03 -8.67
N PHE A 594 -26.47 -25.87 -9.19
CA PHE A 594 -25.57 -24.97 -9.93
C PHE A 594 -24.48 -24.40 -9.01
N SER A 595 -24.86 -23.95 -7.81
CA SER A 595 -23.92 -23.51 -6.78
C SER A 595 -23.01 -24.65 -6.32
N LYS A 596 -23.53 -25.87 -6.23
CA LYS A 596 -22.74 -27.06 -5.94
C LYS A 596 -21.76 -27.39 -7.08
N THR A 597 -22.15 -27.32 -8.35
CA THR A 597 -21.24 -27.59 -9.48
C THR A 597 -20.00 -26.68 -9.44
N ARG A 598 -20.19 -25.39 -9.10
CA ARG A 598 -19.09 -24.44 -8.87
C ARG A 598 -18.13 -24.94 -7.78
N PHE A 599 -18.66 -25.30 -6.62
CA PHE A 599 -17.86 -25.82 -5.49
C PHE A 599 -17.19 -27.17 -5.81
N ASP A 600 -17.93 -28.14 -6.33
CA ASP A 600 -17.42 -29.46 -6.73
C ASP A 600 -16.28 -29.34 -7.76
N THR A 601 -16.35 -28.37 -8.69
CA THR A 601 -15.27 -28.09 -9.66
C THR A 601 -14.04 -27.51 -8.97
N TRP A 602 -14.20 -26.51 -8.09
CA TRP A 602 -13.07 -25.94 -7.33
C TRP A 602 -12.38 -27.01 -6.46
N VAL A 603 -13.13 -27.89 -5.80
CA VAL A 603 -12.58 -28.99 -4.97
C VAL A 603 -11.92 -30.07 -5.83
N ARG A 604 -12.48 -30.43 -6.99
CA ARG A 604 -11.84 -31.38 -7.93
C ARG A 604 -10.55 -30.82 -8.52
N ALA A 605 -10.53 -29.53 -8.87
CA ALA A 605 -9.34 -28.83 -9.32
C ALA A 605 -8.27 -28.78 -8.21
N LEU A 606 -8.66 -28.58 -6.95
CA LEU A 606 -7.74 -28.59 -5.80
C LEU A 606 -7.13 -30.00 -5.61
N ALA A 607 -7.95 -31.03 -5.73
CA ALA A 607 -7.55 -32.43 -5.59
C ALA A 607 -6.80 -33.01 -6.81
N SER A 608 -6.78 -32.32 -7.96
CA SER A 608 -6.03 -32.73 -9.15
C SER A 608 -4.61 -32.12 -9.23
N VAL A 609 -4.31 -31.08 -8.44
CA VAL A 609 -2.92 -30.62 -8.24
C VAL A 609 -2.16 -31.68 -7.42
N ARG A 610 -0.96 -32.06 -7.85
CA ARG A 610 -0.20 -33.15 -7.19
C ARG A 610 0.84 -32.64 -6.17
N PRO A 611 0.94 -33.24 -4.97
CA PRO A 611 1.92 -32.85 -3.94
C PRO A 611 3.40 -33.06 -4.25
N ASP A 612 3.78 -33.62 -5.41
CA ASP A 612 5.17 -33.88 -5.80
C ASP A 612 5.82 -32.73 -6.59
N GLU A 613 5.06 -31.68 -6.92
CA GLU A 613 5.61 -30.42 -7.45
C GLU A 613 6.18 -29.53 -6.32
N ALA A 614 7.38 -28.97 -6.52
CA ALA A 614 7.86 -27.84 -5.71
C ALA A 614 7.04 -26.53 -5.89
N THR A 615 6.07 -26.55 -6.81
CA THR A 615 5.04 -25.52 -7.02
C THR A 615 3.69 -25.86 -6.39
N PHE A 616 3.52 -27.06 -5.78
CA PHE A 616 2.25 -27.49 -5.19
C PHE A 616 1.74 -26.49 -4.15
N ASP A 617 2.55 -26.16 -3.14
CA ASP A 617 2.10 -25.29 -2.04
C ASP A 617 1.68 -23.91 -2.54
N ALA A 618 2.46 -23.29 -3.43
CA ALA A 618 2.11 -21.99 -4.01
C ALA A 618 0.82 -22.03 -4.85
N VAL A 619 0.56 -23.12 -5.56
CA VAL A 619 -0.66 -23.33 -6.35
C VAL A 619 -1.87 -23.61 -5.44
N HIS A 620 -1.72 -24.53 -4.49
CA HIS A 620 -2.72 -24.90 -3.49
C HIS A 620 -3.13 -23.67 -2.67
N GLN A 621 -2.16 -22.90 -2.16
CA GLN A 621 -2.40 -21.66 -1.43
C GLN A 621 -3.03 -20.55 -2.31
N ALA A 622 -2.76 -20.51 -3.62
CA ALA A 622 -3.41 -19.56 -4.53
C ALA A 622 -4.88 -19.94 -4.78
N MET A 623 -5.17 -21.25 -4.92
CA MET A 623 -6.53 -21.76 -5.02
C MET A 623 -7.34 -21.53 -3.75
N LEU A 624 -6.75 -21.73 -2.57
CA LEU A 624 -7.42 -21.47 -1.30
C LEU A 624 -7.81 -19.98 -1.17
N VAL A 625 -6.96 -19.02 -1.59
CA VAL A 625 -7.36 -17.60 -1.66
C VAL A 625 -8.53 -17.40 -2.61
N ALA A 626 -8.48 -17.97 -3.82
CA ALA A 626 -9.56 -17.82 -4.78
C ALA A 626 -10.90 -18.41 -4.25
N MET A 627 -10.86 -19.52 -3.53
CA MET A 627 -12.02 -20.09 -2.85
C MET A 627 -12.55 -19.17 -1.74
N LEU A 628 -11.68 -18.51 -0.96
CA LEU A 628 -12.06 -17.52 0.05
C LEU A 628 -12.74 -16.28 -0.55
N ASP A 629 -12.17 -15.68 -1.60
CA ASP A 629 -12.79 -14.53 -2.29
C ASP A 629 -14.22 -14.84 -2.76
N ARG A 630 -14.46 -16.10 -3.14
CA ARG A 630 -15.74 -16.57 -3.67
C ARG A 630 -16.66 -17.10 -2.57
N SER A 631 -16.21 -17.13 -1.31
CA SER A 631 -16.88 -17.76 -0.16
C SER A 631 -17.27 -19.23 -0.40
N VAL A 632 -16.49 -19.93 -1.23
CA VAL A 632 -16.75 -21.29 -1.70
C VAL A 632 -16.07 -22.29 -0.76
N GLY A 633 -16.86 -23.15 -0.12
CA GLY A 633 -16.33 -24.32 0.60
C GLY A 633 -15.59 -24.02 1.91
N LEU A 634 -16.01 -23.00 2.67
CA LEU A 634 -15.24 -22.47 3.81
C LEU A 634 -14.80 -23.51 4.87
N GLU A 635 -15.54 -24.60 5.08
CA GLU A 635 -15.12 -25.68 6.01
C GLU A 635 -14.04 -26.60 5.42
N ASP A 636 -14.07 -26.85 4.11
CA ASP A 636 -12.99 -27.56 3.39
C ASP A 636 -11.74 -26.68 3.33
N VAL A 637 -11.89 -25.40 2.96
CA VAL A 637 -10.80 -24.41 2.99
C VAL A 637 -10.22 -24.28 4.41
N ARG A 638 -11.04 -24.28 5.45
CA ARG A 638 -10.60 -24.29 6.86
C ARG A 638 -9.75 -25.52 7.19
N ARG A 639 -10.19 -26.73 6.81
CA ARG A 639 -9.42 -27.97 6.98
C ARG A 639 -8.10 -27.91 6.22
N ASP A 640 -8.11 -27.40 5.00
CA ASP A 640 -6.96 -27.45 4.10
C ASP A 640 -5.94 -26.35 4.44
N VAL A 641 -6.38 -25.20 4.97
CA VAL A 641 -5.52 -24.21 5.67
C VAL A 641 -4.93 -24.82 6.95
N GLN A 642 -5.74 -25.47 7.80
CA GLN A 642 -5.26 -26.15 9.02
C GLN A 642 -4.19 -27.22 8.71
N ALA A 643 -4.26 -27.89 7.56
CA ALA A 643 -3.26 -28.85 7.11
C ALA A 643 -1.94 -28.23 6.60
N LEU A 644 -1.92 -26.91 6.37
CA LEU A 644 -0.72 -26.12 6.01
C LEU A 644 -0.09 -25.41 7.22
N LEU A 645 -0.73 -25.43 8.39
CA LEU A 645 -0.19 -24.83 9.61
C LEU A 645 0.88 -25.73 10.26
N PRO A 646 1.89 -25.14 10.94
CA PRO A 646 2.81 -25.89 11.78
C PRO A 646 2.12 -26.75 12.84
N GLU A 647 2.73 -27.90 13.18
CA GLU A 647 2.29 -28.75 14.29
C GLU A 647 2.28 -27.94 15.61
N GLY A 648 1.18 -28.04 16.36
CA GLY A 648 0.94 -27.28 17.59
C GLY A 648 0.00 -26.07 17.44
N ILE A 649 -0.43 -25.70 16.23
CA ILE A 649 -1.38 -24.57 16.04
C ILE A 649 -2.76 -25.06 15.56
N ASP A 650 -3.76 -24.91 16.42
CA ASP A 650 -5.17 -25.11 16.10
C ASP A 650 -5.79 -23.81 15.52
N LEU A 651 -6.44 -23.92 14.36
CA LEU A 651 -7.07 -22.83 13.62
C LEU A 651 -8.44 -22.43 14.25
N PRO A 652 -8.58 -21.24 14.87
CA PRO A 652 -9.80 -20.88 15.61
C PRO A 652 -11.07 -20.91 14.76
N LEU A 653 -12.19 -21.40 15.31
CA LEU A 653 -13.49 -21.54 14.61
C LEU A 653 -14.05 -20.25 13.99
N ARG A 654 -13.55 -19.08 14.38
CA ARG A 654 -13.92 -17.75 13.82
C ARG A 654 -12.74 -16.99 13.23
N ALA A 655 -11.62 -17.66 12.99
CA ALA A 655 -10.46 -17.13 12.30
C ALA A 655 -10.83 -16.55 10.92
N ASP A 656 -10.23 -15.41 10.57
CA ASP A 656 -10.10 -15.02 9.17
C ASP A 656 -9.12 -15.98 8.49
N LEU A 657 -9.65 -16.77 7.56
CA LEU A 657 -8.87 -17.74 6.82
C LEU A 657 -7.87 -17.09 5.84
N ARG A 658 -8.01 -15.80 5.50
CA ARG A 658 -7.02 -15.07 4.69
C ARG A 658 -5.72 -14.86 5.45
N ASP A 659 -5.80 -14.29 6.65
CA ASP A 659 -4.65 -13.97 7.50
C ASP A 659 -3.92 -15.24 7.96
N TRP A 660 -4.68 -16.29 8.32
CA TRP A 660 -4.15 -17.62 8.62
C TRP A 660 -3.51 -18.32 7.42
N LEU A 661 -4.03 -18.12 6.21
CA LEU A 661 -3.41 -18.64 4.98
C LEU A 661 -2.14 -17.85 4.62
N ALA A 662 -2.11 -16.54 4.83
CA ALA A 662 -0.89 -15.72 4.70
C ALA A 662 0.20 -16.20 5.67
N PHE A 663 -0.17 -16.50 6.92
CA PHE A 663 0.72 -17.13 7.89
C PHE A 663 1.27 -18.48 7.41
N ALA A 664 0.38 -19.36 6.93
CA ALA A 664 0.77 -20.66 6.36
C ALA A 664 1.76 -20.52 5.19
N ARG A 665 1.67 -19.46 4.37
CA ARG A 665 2.65 -19.17 3.31
C ARG A 665 4.03 -18.90 3.91
N SER A 666 4.13 -17.97 4.87
CA SER A 666 5.40 -17.62 5.49
C SER A 666 6.03 -18.79 6.25
N THR A 667 5.24 -19.63 6.93
CA THR A 667 5.73 -20.84 7.61
C THR A 667 6.14 -21.96 6.65
N SER A 668 5.76 -21.88 5.37
CA SER A 668 6.28 -22.76 4.32
C SER A 668 7.57 -22.22 3.66
N ALA A 669 7.74 -20.89 3.59
CA ALA A 669 8.94 -20.25 3.04
C ALA A 669 10.12 -20.24 4.03
N HIS A 670 9.85 -20.06 5.32
CA HIS A 670 10.84 -20.07 6.41
C HIS A 670 10.53 -21.23 7.36
N THR A 671 11.56 -21.97 7.81
CA THR A 671 11.38 -23.05 8.80
C THR A 671 11.06 -22.44 10.18
N ILE A 672 9.77 -22.26 10.45
CA ILE A 672 9.26 -21.73 11.72
C ILE A 672 8.88 -22.91 12.64
N ARG A 673 9.54 -22.97 13.80
CA ARG A 673 9.18 -23.86 14.92
C ARG A 673 8.33 -23.10 15.93
N VAL A 674 7.22 -23.70 16.34
CA VAL A 674 6.38 -23.18 17.42
C VAL A 674 7.01 -23.53 18.76
N VAL A 675 6.96 -22.58 19.69
CA VAL A 675 7.40 -22.73 21.07
C VAL A 675 6.19 -22.47 21.96
N GLU A 676 5.66 -23.55 22.55
CA GLU A 676 4.62 -23.49 23.57
C GLU A 676 5.20 -23.02 24.91
N PRO A 677 4.39 -22.41 25.80
CA PRO A 677 4.80 -22.13 27.17
C PRO A 677 5.22 -23.41 27.92
N PRO A 678 6.43 -23.48 28.49
CA PRO A 678 6.93 -24.69 29.13
C PRO A 678 6.15 -25.03 30.42
N PRO A 679 6.04 -26.32 30.79
CA PRO A 679 5.55 -26.71 32.11
C PRO A 679 6.48 -26.19 33.23
N GLU A 680 5.96 -26.09 34.47
CA GLU A 680 6.53 -25.31 35.58
C GLU A 680 8.01 -25.57 35.98
N ASP A 681 8.65 -26.65 35.51
CA ASP A 681 10.04 -26.97 35.88
C ASP A 681 11.08 -26.12 35.12
N GLN A 682 11.50 -25.03 35.77
CA GLN A 682 12.51 -24.10 35.25
C GLN A 682 13.89 -24.73 35.00
N ALA A 683 14.18 -25.92 35.56
CA ALA A 683 15.49 -26.55 35.43
C ALA A 683 15.75 -27.15 34.03
N THR A 684 14.70 -27.47 33.27
CA THR A 684 14.81 -28.10 31.93
C THR A 684 14.55 -27.16 30.76
N MET A 685 14.08 -25.93 31.01
CA MET A 685 13.71 -24.98 29.95
C MET A 685 14.91 -24.61 29.05
N THR A 686 14.65 -24.48 27.76
CA THR A 686 15.49 -23.81 26.76
C THR A 686 15.56 -22.30 27.01
N TRP A 687 16.31 -21.56 26.19
CA TRP A 687 16.38 -20.10 26.31
C TRP A 687 15.11 -19.44 25.77
N GLU A 688 14.59 -19.94 24.66
CA GLU A 688 13.34 -19.56 24.01
C GLU A 688 12.15 -19.75 24.97
N GLU A 689 12.02 -20.93 25.58
CA GLU A 689 10.99 -21.22 26.60
C GLU A 689 11.08 -20.28 27.82
N ARG A 690 12.30 -19.91 28.26
CA ARG A 690 12.47 -18.90 29.33
C ARG A 690 12.05 -17.50 28.90
N ARG A 691 12.37 -17.08 27.67
CA ARG A 691 11.95 -15.78 27.11
C ARG A 691 10.42 -15.72 26.97
N LEU A 692 9.78 -16.80 26.52
CA LEU A 692 8.32 -16.94 26.49
C LEU A 692 7.71 -16.95 27.90
N GLY A 693 8.34 -17.63 28.86
CA GLY A 693 7.95 -17.57 30.27
C GLY A 693 8.10 -16.20 30.94
N MET A 694 8.82 -15.25 30.32
CA MET A 694 8.80 -13.83 30.72
C MET A 694 7.69 -13.04 30.02
N ALA A 695 7.17 -13.52 28.89
CA ALA A 695 6.11 -12.89 28.11
C ALA A 695 4.70 -13.25 28.61
N THR A 696 4.48 -14.42 29.23
CA THR A 696 3.18 -14.77 29.84
C THR A 696 2.74 -13.75 30.93
N ALA A 697 3.67 -12.99 31.50
CA ALA A 697 3.38 -11.86 32.38
C ALA A 697 2.62 -10.69 31.70
N TRP A 698 2.40 -10.73 30.38
CA TRP A 698 1.62 -9.71 29.66
C TRP A 698 0.13 -9.76 29.99
N GLY A 699 -0.40 -10.96 30.29
CA GLY A 699 -1.77 -11.19 30.73
C GLY A 699 -2.74 -11.78 29.70
N GLY A 700 -2.22 -12.36 28.62
CA GLY A 700 -2.98 -13.26 27.71
C GLY A 700 -2.57 -14.72 27.97
N ASP A 701 -3.54 -15.64 27.88
CA ASP A 701 -3.33 -17.09 28.07
C ASP A 701 -2.83 -17.79 26.77
N ASP A 702 -2.68 -17.01 25.69
CA ASP A 702 -2.52 -17.43 24.29
C ASP A 702 -1.20 -16.95 23.65
N VAL A 703 -0.30 -16.36 24.44
CA VAL A 703 1.01 -15.88 23.98
C VAL A 703 1.92 -17.07 23.66
N VAL A 704 2.41 -17.14 22.42
CA VAL A 704 3.26 -18.21 21.88
C VAL A 704 4.55 -17.64 21.28
N GLY A 705 5.57 -18.50 21.15
CA GLY A 705 6.83 -18.17 20.49
C GLY A 705 6.95 -18.78 19.09
N PHE A 706 7.53 -18.03 18.17
CA PHE A 706 7.87 -18.47 16.80
C PHE A 706 9.37 -18.36 16.61
N GLU A 707 10.02 -19.50 16.48
CA GLU A 707 11.46 -19.65 16.29
C GLU A 707 11.76 -19.88 14.81
N SER A 708 12.58 -19.01 14.21
CA SER A 708 13.03 -19.10 12.81
C SER A 708 14.54 -19.40 12.75
N GLU A 709 15.24 -19.04 11.67
CA GLU A 709 16.70 -19.19 11.66
C GLU A 709 17.34 -18.13 12.57
N ASN A 710 16.90 -16.88 12.44
CA ASN A 710 17.56 -15.72 13.02
C ASN A 710 16.75 -14.99 14.10
N LEU A 711 15.42 -15.19 14.14
CA LEU A 711 14.50 -14.49 15.04
C LEU A 711 13.79 -15.44 16.02
N PHE A 712 13.47 -14.91 17.20
CA PHE A 712 12.47 -15.47 18.10
C PHE A 712 11.38 -14.42 18.35
N VAL A 713 10.27 -14.55 17.63
CA VAL A 713 9.12 -13.64 17.72
C VAL A 713 8.15 -14.16 18.77
N ILE A 714 7.62 -13.29 19.63
CA ILE A 714 6.64 -13.64 20.66
C ILE A 714 5.42 -12.74 20.53
N SER A 715 4.24 -13.36 20.41
CA SER A 715 2.95 -12.72 20.12
C SER A 715 1.79 -13.58 20.61
N SER A 716 0.62 -13.00 20.79
CA SER A 716 -0.68 -13.71 20.76
C SER A 716 -1.04 -14.12 19.33
N LEU A 717 -2.01 -15.03 19.18
CA LEU A 717 -2.44 -15.62 17.89
C LEU A 717 -3.61 -14.87 17.21
N ASP A 718 -3.93 -13.66 17.64
CA ASP A 718 -5.04 -12.86 17.10
C ASP A 718 -4.78 -12.29 15.69
N GLN A 719 -3.52 -12.13 15.28
CA GLN A 719 -3.11 -11.56 13.97
C GLN A 719 -1.95 -12.36 13.34
N PRO A 720 -2.15 -13.65 13.01
CA PRO A 720 -1.09 -14.55 12.53
C PRO A 720 -0.39 -14.06 11.25
N GLY A 721 -1.08 -13.48 10.27
CA GLY A 721 -0.45 -13.02 9.02
C GLY A 721 0.54 -11.87 9.26
N ALA A 722 0.24 -10.99 10.22
CA ALA A 722 1.15 -9.94 10.67
C ALA A 722 2.39 -10.51 11.38
N ILE A 723 2.23 -11.56 12.20
CA ILE A 723 3.36 -12.30 12.81
C ILE A 723 4.26 -12.90 11.72
N ALA A 724 3.65 -13.56 10.73
CA ALA A 724 4.35 -14.19 9.61
C ALA A 724 5.13 -13.17 8.77
N THR A 725 4.49 -12.06 8.39
CA THR A 725 5.12 -10.93 7.71
C THR A 725 6.33 -10.43 8.52
N CYS A 726 6.21 -10.29 9.84
CA CYS A 726 7.33 -9.94 10.72
C CYS A 726 8.47 -10.98 10.68
N VAL A 727 8.18 -12.28 10.66
CA VAL A 727 9.24 -13.29 10.53
C VAL A 727 9.92 -13.19 9.16
N ALA A 728 9.17 -13.20 8.06
CA ALA A 728 9.72 -13.15 6.71
C ALA A 728 10.54 -11.87 6.47
N VAL A 729 9.95 -10.69 6.73
CA VAL A 729 10.64 -9.40 6.57
C VAL A 729 11.88 -9.32 7.45
N GLY A 730 11.81 -9.83 8.69
CA GLY A 730 12.96 -9.81 9.60
C GLY A 730 14.09 -10.75 9.17
N GLU A 731 13.78 -11.91 8.59
CA GLU A 731 14.77 -12.80 7.99
C GLU A 731 15.44 -12.17 6.77
N HIS A 732 14.68 -11.45 5.93
CA HIS A 732 15.24 -10.68 4.81
C HIS A 732 16.10 -9.49 5.25
N VAL A 733 15.77 -8.84 6.37
CA VAL A 733 16.63 -7.84 7.01
C VAL A 733 17.92 -8.46 7.54
N CYS A 734 17.85 -9.64 8.18
CA CYS A 734 19.05 -10.36 8.63
C CYS A 734 19.97 -10.69 7.45
N SER A 735 19.41 -11.24 6.37
CA SER A 735 20.16 -11.60 5.16
C SER A 735 20.74 -10.37 4.44
N LEU A 736 20.00 -9.26 4.38
CA LEU A 736 20.49 -7.98 3.89
C LEU A 736 21.70 -7.52 4.72
N LEU A 737 21.54 -7.41 6.04
CA LEU A 737 22.59 -6.91 6.94
C LEU A 737 23.84 -7.80 6.91
N GLU A 738 23.68 -9.12 6.84
CA GLU A 738 24.80 -10.04 6.68
C GLU A 738 25.49 -9.87 5.32
N GLY A 739 24.75 -9.59 4.25
CA GLY A 739 25.29 -9.20 2.95
C GLY A 739 26.03 -7.85 2.96
N LEU A 740 25.49 -6.83 3.64
CA LEU A 740 26.08 -5.49 3.75
C LEU A 740 27.43 -5.49 4.49
N PHE A 741 27.66 -6.45 5.40
CA PHE A 741 28.89 -6.60 6.17
C PHE A 741 29.68 -7.89 5.82
N ALA A 742 29.35 -8.53 4.69
CA ALA A 742 30.00 -9.75 4.22
C ALA A 742 31.46 -9.50 3.80
N GLY A 743 32.40 -9.80 4.69
CA GLY A 743 33.85 -9.65 4.43
C GLY A 743 34.73 -9.61 5.67
N GLY A 744 34.16 -9.34 6.86
CA GLY A 744 34.90 -9.42 8.12
C GLY A 744 35.33 -10.85 8.48
N GLU A 745 36.54 -11.02 9.02
CA GLU A 745 37.08 -12.34 9.41
C GLU A 745 36.36 -12.99 10.61
N HIS A 746 35.44 -12.29 11.28
CA HIS A 746 34.82 -12.69 12.53
C HIS A 746 33.30 -12.88 12.36
N ALA A 747 32.85 -14.09 12.03
CA ALA A 747 31.44 -14.43 12.14
C ALA A 747 31.04 -14.44 13.63
N ARG A 748 30.32 -13.42 14.08
CA ARG A 748 29.73 -13.38 15.44
C ARG A 748 28.53 -14.31 15.46
N SER A 749 28.76 -15.58 15.76
CA SER A 749 27.70 -16.53 16.07
C SER A 749 27.00 -16.07 17.35
N ALA A 750 25.87 -15.38 17.22
CA ALA A 750 25.04 -15.05 18.37
C ALA A 750 24.61 -16.35 19.07
N GLU A 751 24.77 -16.41 20.40
CA GLU A 751 24.41 -17.60 21.18
C GLU A 751 22.89 -17.90 21.11
N HIS A 752 22.11 -16.86 20.81
CA HIS A 752 20.66 -16.87 20.76
C HIS A 752 20.15 -16.02 19.58
N ARG A 753 18.87 -16.17 19.25
CA ARG A 753 18.19 -15.42 18.19
C ARG A 753 17.79 -14.02 18.65
N MET A 754 17.54 -13.13 17.71
CA MET A 754 17.04 -11.78 18.01
C MET A 754 15.59 -11.85 18.48
N VAL A 755 15.32 -11.35 19.68
CA VAL A 755 13.98 -11.40 20.29
C VAL A 755 13.12 -10.23 19.82
N VAL A 756 11.94 -10.55 19.28
CA VAL A 756 10.91 -9.57 18.89
C VAL A 756 9.65 -9.82 19.71
N TYR A 757 9.14 -8.81 20.41
CA TYR A 757 7.84 -8.84 21.07
C TYR A 757 6.83 -8.05 20.25
N LEU A 758 5.77 -8.73 19.80
CA LEU A 758 4.64 -8.12 19.10
C LEU A 758 3.44 -8.10 20.05
N TYR A 759 2.88 -6.91 20.26
CA TYR A 759 1.73 -6.66 21.13
C TYR A 759 0.47 -6.43 20.29
N GLU A 760 -0.71 -6.93 20.70
CA GLU A 760 -2.00 -6.71 19.99
C GLU A 760 -2.33 -5.22 19.82
N SER A 761 -1.81 -4.38 20.71
CA SER A 761 -2.28 -3.01 20.84
C SER A 761 -1.22 -2.07 21.40
N LYS A 762 -1.32 -0.80 20.98
CA LYS A 762 -0.49 0.31 21.46
C LYS A 762 -0.55 0.49 22.97
N SER A 763 -1.68 0.19 23.61
CA SER A 763 -1.85 0.27 25.07
C SER A 763 -1.08 -0.84 25.80
N GLN A 764 -1.11 -2.07 25.28
CA GLN A 764 -0.32 -3.21 25.79
C GLN A 764 1.19 -2.93 25.59
N TYR A 765 1.60 -2.49 24.39
CA TYR A 765 2.98 -2.05 24.11
C TYR A 765 3.47 -0.97 25.08
N LEU A 766 2.72 0.12 25.26
CA LEU A 766 3.14 1.21 26.15
C LEU A 766 3.19 0.78 27.62
N LYS A 767 2.25 -0.08 28.06
CA LYS A 767 2.23 -0.64 29.42
C LYS A 767 3.48 -1.48 29.70
N GLN A 768 3.83 -2.42 28.82
CA GLN A 768 4.96 -3.32 29.02
C GLN A 768 6.30 -2.60 28.81
N SER A 769 6.42 -1.81 27.74
CA SER A 769 7.65 -1.11 27.35
C SER A 769 8.10 -0.03 28.34
N SER A 770 7.15 0.63 29.01
CA SER A 770 7.48 1.68 29.99
C SER A 770 7.78 1.17 31.39
N GLY A 771 7.52 -0.12 31.68
CA GLY A 771 7.46 -0.64 33.05
C GLY A 771 6.43 0.07 33.94
N GLY A 772 5.49 0.82 33.35
CA GLY A 772 4.53 1.69 34.04
C GLY A 772 4.97 3.14 34.24
N ASP A 773 6.18 3.57 33.82
CA ASP A 773 6.56 4.99 33.89
C ASP A 773 5.87 5.80 32.78
N GLN A 774 4.92 6.64 33.18
CA GLN A 774 4.17 7.50 32.27
C GLN A 774 5.07 8.40 31.38
N ARG A 775 6.26 8.81 31.85
CA ARG A 775 7.20 9.61 31.05
C ARG A 775 7.83 8.79 29.92
N VAL A 776 8.19 7.55 30.21
CA VAL A 776 8.71 6.61 29.19
C VAL A 776 7.58 6.27 28.22
N ALA A 777 6.35 6.02 28.71
CA ALA A 777 5.20 5.80 27.85
C ALA A 777 4.90 6.99 26.91
N THR A 778 4.97 8.25 27.39
CA THR A 778 4.89 9.43 26.52
C THR A 778 6.05 9.49 25.52
N GLY A 779 7.26 9.14 25.96
CA GLY A 779 8.45 9.05 25.11
C GLY A 779 8.46 7.90 24.10
N LEU A 780 7.49 6.99 24.15
CA LEU A 780 7.27 5.89 23.19
C LEU A 780 5.98 6.03 22.38
N SER A 781 5.05 6.92 22.77
CA SER A 781 3.72 6.99 22.14
C SER A 781 3.69 7.52 20.70
N TRP A 782 4.82 8.03 20.19
CA TRP A 782 4.97 8.56 18.83
C TRP A 782 5.50 7.52 17.82
N THR A 783 5.98 6.36 18.27
CA THR A 783 6.52 5.28 17.42
C THR A 783 5.61 4.04 17.46
N ALA A 784 5.73 3.15 16.47
CA ALA A 784 5.13 1.81 16.47
C ALA A 784 5.92 0.79 17.31
N GLY A 785 7.21 1.07 17.57
CA GLY A 785 8.13 0.15 18.25
C GLY A 785 9.41 0.80 18.75
N HIS A 786 10.24 0.04 19.49
CA HIS A 786 11.61 0.42 19.87
C HIS A 786 12.48 -0.83 20.12
N TYR A 787 13.78 -0.74 19.88
CA TYR A 787 14.78 -1.66 20.40
C TYR A 787 15.24 -1.22 21.80
N ASP A 788 15.35 -2.19 22.72
CA ASP A 788 15.86 -2.00 24.06
C ASP A 788 17.21 -2.72 24.25
N PRO A 789 18.34 -1.98 24.23
CA PRO A 789 19.68 -2.55 24.40
C PRO A 789 19.96 -3.06 25.81
N GLN A 790 19.09 -2.83 26.80
CA GLN A 790 19.28 -3.40 28.15
C GLN A 790 18.76 -4.84 28.25
N THR A 791 17.74 -5.21 27.47
CA THR A 791 17.12 -6.54 27.51
C THR A 791 17.39 -7.38 26.27
N GLY A 792 17.87 -6.77 25.19
CA GLY A 792 18.12 -7.41 23.90
C GLY A 792 16.82 -7.83 23.22
N VAL A 793 15.90 -6.86 23.06
CA VAL A 793 14.54 -7.10 22.57
C VAL A 793 14.05 -5.92 21.73
N VAL A 794 13.57 -6.19 20.51
CA VAL A 794 12.70 -5.26 19.76
C VAL A 794 11.26 -5.42 20.24
N ARG A 795 10.56 -4.32 20.47
CA ARG A 795 9.15 -4.29 20.90
C ARG A 795 8.33 -3.47 19.92
N LEU A 796 7.23 -4.02 19.39
CA LEU A 796 6.26 -3.31 18.55
C LEU A 796 4.83 -3.61 18.99
N PHE A 797 3.86 -2.79 18.58
CA PHE A 797 2.46 -3.22 18.50
C PHE A 797 2.03 -3.47 17.06
N LEU A 798 1.09 -4.39 16.88
CA LEU A 798 0.35 -4.60 15.66
C LEU A 798 -0.79 -3.56 15.59
N PRO A 799 -0.88 -2.75 14.53
CA PRO A 799 -1.98 -1.81 14.36
C PRO A 799 -3.20 -2.51 13.75
N ALA A 800 -4.41 -2.13 14.17
CA ALA A 800 -5.66 -2.78 13.76
C ALA A 800 -6.16 -2.39 12.35
N GLY A 801 -5.26 -2.03 11.42
CA GLY A 801 -5.62 -1.58 10.07
C GLY A 801 -4.43 -1.58 9.11
N GLU A 802 -4.66 -2.01 7.87
CA GLU A 802 -3.62 -2.28 6.86
C GLU A 802 -2.73 -1.07 6.55
N GLY A 803 -3.30 0.13 6.46
CA GLY A 803 -2.55 1.36 6.17
C GLY A 803 -1.53 1.76 7.25
N ASP A 804 -1.78 1.39 8.51
CA ASP A 804 -0.81 1.57 9.60
C ASP A 804 0.24 0.43 9.62
N TRP A 805 -0.08 -0.74 9.05
CA TRP A 805 0.80 -1.90 9.06
C TRP A 805 2.09 -1.67 8.27
N GLU A 806 2.03 -0.97 7.14
CA GLU A 806 3.25 -0.60 6.39
C GLU A 806 4.19 0.26 7.25
N SER A 807 3.64 1.23 8.01
CA SER A 807 4.42 2.07 8.92
C SER A 807 4.99 1.28 10.12
N ALA A 808 4.27 0.25 10.58
CA ALA A 808 4.77 -0.66 11.61
C ALA A 808 5.90 -1.56 11.07
N GLN A 809 5.80 -2.07 9.84
CA GLN A 809 6.87 -2.81 9.16
C GLN A 809 8.11 -1.94 8.88
N GLN A 810 7.92 -0.67 8.52
CA GLN A 810 9.02 0.30 8.40
C GLN A 810 9.75 0.47 9.74
N THR A 811 8.99 0.63 10.83
CA THR A 811 9.55 0.70 12.20
C THR A 811 10.23 -0.61 12.61
N PHE A 812 9.66 -1.77 12.28
CA PHE A 812 10.24 -3.07 12.58
C PHE A 812 11.62 -3.25 11.92
N ARG A 813 11.76 -2.88 10.63
CA ARG A 813 13.06 -2.87 9.92
C ARG A 813 14.09 -1.96 10.61
N HIS A 814 13.69 -0.75 11.03
CA HIS A 814 14.54 0.21 11.75
C HIS A 814 15.04 -0.37 13.08
N GLU A 815 14.14 -0.87 13.93
CA GLU A 815 14.51 -1.38 15.25
C GLU A 815 15.29 -2.71 15.18
N LEU A 816 15.01 -3.56 14.19
CA LEU A 816 15.76 -4.79 13.97
C LEU A 816 17.19 -4.51 13.48
N ALA A 817 17.42 -3.42 12.74
CA ALA A 817 18.77 -2.96 12.40
C ALA A 817 19.57 -2.58 13.65
N HIS A 818 18.96 -1.87 14.61
CA HIS A 818 19.60 -1.57 15.91
C HIS A 818 19.94 -2.85 16.68
N GLN A 819 19.02 -3.82 16.72
CA GLN A 819 19.26 -5.09 17.40
C GLN A 819 20.39 -5.89 16.74
N TRP A 820 20.38 -6.04 15.42
CA TRP A 820 21.40 -6.77 14.68
C TRP A 820 22.78 -6.13 14.85
N MET A 821 22.89 -4.80 14.83
CA MET A 821 24.14 -4.09 15.11
C MET A 821 24.65 -4.33 16.54
N SER A 822 23.75 -4.44 17.52
CA SER A 822 24.08 -4.71 18.93
C SER A 822 24.50 -6.17 19.18
N GLU A 823 23.83 -7.14 18.53
CA GLU A 823 23.84 -8.56 18.92
C GLU A 823 24.49 -9.50 17.88
N ARG A 824 24.43 -9.19 16.58
CA ARG A 824 24.86 -10.09 15.49
C ARG A 824 25.99 -9.56 14.61
N CYS A 825 26.19 -8.24 14.53
CA CYS A 825 27.13 -7.67 13.56
C CYS A 825 28.56 -8.25 13.72
N PRO A 826 29.17 -8.78 12.65
CA PRO A 826 30.48 -9.44 12.69
C PRO A 826 31.64 -8.50 13.07
N GLY A 827 31.44 -7.19 12.92
CA GLY A 827 32.47 -6.19 13.19
C GLY A 827 32.58 -5.71 14.63
N ILE A 828 31.72 -6.16 15.56
CA ILE A 828 31.55 -5.58 16.91
C ILE A 828 31.57 -6.70 17.96
N SER A 829 32.42 -6.59 19.00
CA SER A 829 32.43 -7.54 20.13
C SER A 829 31.34 -7.26 21.17
N ASP A 830 31.07 -8.26 21.99
CA ASP A 830 30.17 -8.20 23.13
C ASP A 830 30.53 -7.12 24.16
N GLU A 831 31.80 -6.78 24.33
CA GLU A 831 32.26 -5.68 25.17
C GLU A 831 32.10 -4.33 24.45
N GLN A 832 32.20 -4.31 23.11
CA GLN A 832 32.14 -3.10 22.31
C GLN A 832 30.72 -2.56 22.15
N SER A 833 29.70 -3.41 21.91
CA SER A 833 28.30 -2.93 21.88
C SER A 833 27.87 -2.32 23.23
N LYS A 834 28.45 -2.81 24.33
CA LYS A 834 28.26 -2.29 25.70
C LYS A 834 29.05 -0.99 25.99
N GLN A 835 29.87 -0.50 25.06
CA GLN A 835 30.63 0.76 25.17
C GLN A 835 29.96 1.96 24.47
N LEU A 836 28.80 1.77 23.83
CA LEU A 836 28.01 2.85 23.25
C LEU A 836 27.68 3.93 24.29
N ARG A 837 28.08 5.18 24.00
CA ARG A 837 27.99 6.32 24.91
C ARG A 837 26.99 7.36 24.45
N THR A 838 26.11 7.78 25.35
CA THR A 838 25.10 8.82 25.07
C THR A 838 25.70 10.21 24.86
N ASP A 839 26.97 10.41 25.24
CA ASP A 839 27.78 11.60 25.01
C ASP A 839 28.78 11.47 23.85
N GLN A 840 28.72 10.41 23.04
CA GLN A 840 29.50 10.26 21.81
C GLN A 840 28.96 11.18 20.70
N ASP A 841 29.85 11.88 19.99
CA ASP A 841 29.52 12.66 18.79
C ASP A 841 29.22 11.74 17.61
N GLY A 842 28.48 12.21 16.60
CA GLY A 842 28.16 11.41 15.42
C GLY A 842 26.91 10.53 15.53
N PHE A 843 26.01 10.79 16.49
CA PHE A 843 24.84 9.91 16.74
C PHE A 843 23.88 9.78 15.53
N TRP A 844 23.96 10.68 14.55
CA TRP A 844 23.25 10.55 13.26
C TRP A 844 23.49 9.20 12.57
N ILE A 845 24.67 8.57 12.72
CA ILE A 845 24.99 7.32 12.02
C ILE A 845 24.14 6.14 12.51
N VAL A 846 23.76 6.13 13.78
CA VAL A 846 22.92 5.08 14.39
C VAL A 846 21.53 5.10 13.75
N GLU A 847 20.88 6.25 13.83
CA GLU A 847 19.50 6.42 13.36
C GLU A 847 19.42 6.50 11.82
N GLY A 848 20.44 7.08 11.17
CA GLY A 848 20.55 7.13 9.72
C GLY A 848 20.81 5.77 9.08
N PHE A 849 21.64 4.91 9.69
CA PHE A 849 21.81 3.53 9.24
C PHE A 849 20.51 2.71 9.41
N ALA A 850 19.82 2.87 10.53
CA ALA A 850 18.56 2.17 10.77
C ALA A 850 17.44 2.63 9.81
N CYS A 851 17.31 3.94 9.53
CA CYS A 851 16.39 4.44 8.52
C CYS A 851 16.78 3.99 7.10
N PHE A 852 18.08 3.92 6.79
CA PHE A 852 18.56 3.39 5.51
C PHE A 852 18.17 1.92 5.31
N VAL A 853 18.16 1.10 6.38
CA VAL A 853 17.67 -0.29 6.36
C VAL A 853 16.14 -0.37 6.25
N GLN A 854 15.42 0.55 6.91
CA GLN A 854 13.97 0.72 6.75
C GLN A 854 13.56 1.02 5.30
N ASP A 855 14.36 1.80 4.58
CA ASP A 855 14.08 2.22 3.19
C ASP A 855 14.31 1.14 2.12
N PHE A 856 14.86 -0.04 2.45
CA PHE A 856 14.91 -1.15 1.49
C PHE A 856 13.51 -1.74 1.31
N ARG A 857 13.05 -1.86 0.05
CA ARG A 857 11.84 -2.64 -0.26
C ARG A 857 12.11 -4.12 0.02
N VAL A 858 11.22 -4.78 0.76
CA VAL A 858 11.27 -6.23 0.99
C VAL A 858 10.01 -6.84 0.38
N ASP A 859 10.18 -7.71 -0.61
CA ASP A 859 9.11 -8.52 -1.17
C ASP A 859 9.10 -9.89 -0.46
N GLU A 860 8.23 -10.00 0.54
CA GLU A 860 7.94 -11.22 1.31
C GLU A 860 7.49 -12.41 0.44
N ARG A 861 6.92 -12.16 -0.75
CA ARG A 861 6.33 -13.19 -1.63
C ARG A 861 7.34 -13.75 -2.61
N LEU A 862 8.32 -12.93 -3.01
CA LEU A 862 9.47 -13.33 -3.82
C LEU A 862 10.67 -13.78 -2.98
N GLY A 863 10.69 -13.41 -1.69
CA GLY A 863 11.82 -13.66 -0.80
C GLY A 863 13.01 -12.73 -1.08
N VAL A 864 12.76 -11.51 -1.56
CA VAL A 864 13.77 -10.62 -2.14
C VAL A 864 13.77 -9.24 -1.50
N THR A 865 14.92 -8.86 -0.95
CA THR A 865 15.24 -7.45 -0.67
C THR A 865 15.60 -6.76 -1.98
N GLY A 866 14.80 -5.79 -2.38
CA GLY A 866 14.94 -5.04 -3.62
C GLY A 866 15.87 -3.83 -3.50
N GLU A 867 15.70 -2.88 -4.42
CA GLU A 867 16.37 -1.58 -4.37
C GLU A 867 15.78 -0.68 -3.26
N LEU A 868 16.44 0.48 -3.04
CA LEU A 868 15.89 1.54 -2.20
C LEU A 868 14.48 1.94 -2.64
N ASP A 869 13.61 2.21 -1.68
CA ASP A 869 12.28 2.70 -1.95
C ASP A 869 12.34 4.14 -2.50
N SER A 870 12.14 4.28 -3.80
CA SER A 870 11.98 5.58 -4.47
C SER A 870 10.81 6.41 -3.91
N ARG A 871 9.88 5.80 -3.15
CA ARG A 871 8.76 6.44 -2.45
C ARG A 871 9.01 6.72 -0.97
N SER A 872 10.23 6.54 -0.46
CA SER A 872 10.59 6.83 0.93
C SER A 872 10.15 8.24 1.34
N ASN A 873 9.26 8.31 2.33
CA ASN A 873 8.81 9.59 2.90
C ASN A 873 9.99 10.39 3.49
N LEU A 874 11.03 9.71 3.98
CA LEU A 874 12.21 10.36 4.56
C LEU A 874 13.09 11.03 3.49
N LEU A 875 13.27 10.36 2.34
CA LEU A 875 13.97 10.98 1.19
C LEU A 875 13.12 12.08 0.54
N ASP A 876 11.80 11.89 0.43
CA ASP A 876 10.87 12.87 -0.14
C ASP A 876 10.80 14.16 0.71
N VAL A 877 10.89 14.05 2.05
CA VAL A 877 11.06 15.19 2.96
C VAL A 877 12.34 15.98 2.65
N VAL A 878 13.49 15.33 2.48
CA VAL A 878 14.76 16.02 2.18
C VAL A 878 14.80 16.58 0.75
N ALA A 879 14.16 15.91 -0.20
CA ALA A 879 14.00 16.39 -1.58
C ALA A 879 13.10 17.64 -1.69
N ASN A 880 12.16 17.81 -0.76
CA ASN A 880 11.22 18.93 -0.69
C ASN A 880 11.62 20.09 0.22
N ALA A 881 12.37 19.83 1.30
CA ALA A 881 12.78 20.86 2.25
C ALA A 881 13.63 21.95 1.57
N SER A 882 13.40 23.21 1.96
CA SER A 882 14.30 24.32 1.62
C SER A 882 15.53 24.31 2.53
N ALA A 883 16.64 24.87 2.07
CA ALA A 883 17.92 24.81 2.77
C ALA A 883 17.94 25.58 4.11
N ASP A 884 16.95 26.44 4.36
CA ASP A 884 16.71 27.16 5.62
C ASP A 884 15.76 26.43 6.58
N VAL A 885 15.06 25.39 6.12
CA VAL A 885 14.25 24.47 6.94
C VAL A 885 15.08 23.30 7.46
N LEU A 886 16.06 22.82 6.68
CA LEU A 886 16.95 21.73 7.07
C LEU A 886 17.82 22.11 8.29
N LEU A 887 18.10 21.12 9.15
CA LEU A 887 19.08 21.25 10.22
C LEU A 887 20.48 21.49 9.62
N PRO A 888 21.31 22.37 10.21
CA PRO A 888 22.69 22.56 9.77
C PRO A 888 23.46 21.24 9.80
N TRP A 889 24.07 20.86 8.67
CA TRP A 889 24.69 19.55 8.51
C TRP A 889 25.82 19.29 9.50
N ASP A 890 26.64 20.31 9.79
CA ASP A 890 27.69 20.23 10.80
C ASP A 890 27.09 19.86 12.18
N MET A 891 25.98 20.51 12.58
CA MET A 891 25.24 20.22 13.82
C MET A 891 24.64 18.82 13.84
N LEU A 892 24.17 18.29 12.70
CA LEU A 892 23.69 16.91 12.58
C LEU A 892 24.85 15.92 12.76
N THR A 893 25.99 16.16 12.12
CA THR A 893 27.17 15.29 12.25
C THR A 893 27.83 15.34 13.63
N GLU A 894 27.74 16.46 14.35
CA GLU A 894 28.22 16.61 15.72
C GLU A 894 27.18 16.24 16.80
N LEU A 895 25.96 15.81 16.41
CA LEU A 895 24.90 15.60 17.40
C LEU A 895 25.22 14.42 18.33
N LYS A 896 25.18 14.67 19.65
CA LYS A 896 25.23 13.65 20.70
C LYS A 896 23.83 13.17 21.04
N GLN A 897 23.65 11.87 21.32
CA GLN A 897 22.35 11.30 21.69
C GLN A 897 21.67 12.06 22.85
N ALA A 898 22.44 12.40 23.89
CA ALA A 898 21.97 13.17 25.05
C ALA A 898 21.48 14.60 24.72
N ARG A 899 21.75 15.12 23.52
CA ARG A 899 21.26 16.42 23.02
C ARG A 899 20.06 16.31 22.07
N ARG A 900 19.73 15.12 21.53
CA ARG A 900 18.67 14.95 20.52
C ARG A 900 17.31 15.48 20.97
N MET A 901 16.98 15.35 22.25
CA MET A 901 15.73 15.85 22.83
C MET A 901 15.56 17.39 22.72
N GLY A 902 16.63 18.14 22.46
CA GLY A 902 16.55 19.57 22.17
C GLY A 902 15.93 19.89 20.80
N LEU A 903 15.93 18.94 19.86
CA LEU A 903 15.34 19.11 18.53
C LEU A 903 13.82 19.23 18.55
N LEU A 904 13.14 18.65 19.56
CA LEU A 904 11.71 18.83 19.81
C LEU A 904 11.32 20.27 20.18
N MET A 905 12.29 21.16 20.37
CA MET A 905 12.07 22.60 20.58
C MET A 905 12.12 23.42 19.28
N ILE A 906 12.39 22.78 18.13
CA ILE A 906 12.36 23.40 16.81
C ILE A 906 10.91 23.39 16.31
N GLU A 907 10.45 24.53 15.77
CA GLU A 907 9.08 24.67 15.26
C GLU A 907 8.86 23.77 14.04
N PRO A 908 7.76 22.96 13.98
CA PRO A 908 7.54 22.04 12.88
C PRO A 908 7.37 22.74 11.53
N ALA A 909 8.14 22.29 10.53
CA ALA A 909 8.05 22.75 9.16
C ALA A 909 6.92 22.03 8.40
N ALA A 910 6.18 22.76 7.59
CA ALA A 910 5.14 22.21 6.72
C ALA A 910 5.76 21.84 5.36
N ILE A 911 6.00 20.54 5.13
CA ILE A 911 6.69 20.04 3.94
C ILE A 911 5.70 19.27 3.07
N ALA A 912 5.46 19.74 1.85
CA ALA A 912 4.70 19.00 0.85
C ALA A 912 5.50 17.78 0.39
N LEU A 913 4.85 16.64 0.19
CA LEU A 913 5.49 15.42 -0.33
C LEU A 913 5.17 15.23 -1.82
N THR A 914 6.10 14.64 -2.56
CA THR A 914 5.96 14.37 -4.00
C THR A 914 5.06 13.16 -4.24
N TRP A 915 5.20 12.10 -3.44
CA TRP A 915 4.51 10.83 -3.66
C TRP A 915 3.15 10.69 -2.97
N SER A 916 2.81 11.60 -2.05
CA SER A 916 1.51 11.63 -1.37
C SER A 916 0.67 12.81 -1.87
N LEU A 917 -0.33 12.54 -2.71
CA LEU A 917 -1.16 13.55 -3.37
C LEU A 917 -1.74 14.59 -2.38
N GLY A 918 -1.31 15.84 -2.51
CA GLY A 918 -1.76 16.96 -1.67
C GLY A 918 -1.34 16.91 -0.19
N ARG A 919 -0.53 15.92 0.22
CA ARG A 919 -0.13 15.74 1.62
C ARG A 919 0.97 16.71 2.00
N ILE A 920 0.65 17.60 2.95
CA ILE A 920 1.62 18.42 3.66
C ILE A 920 1.91 17.74 5.00
N MET A 921 3.13 17.25 5.17
CA MET A 921 3.60 16.62 6.41
C MET A 921 4.16 17.71 7.35
N PRO A 922 3.69 17.82 8.59
CA PRO A 922 4.35 18.61 9.62
C PRO A 922 5.56 17.82 10.15
N VAL A 923 6.77 18.32 9.90
CA VAL A 923 8.04 17.67 10.30
C VAL A 923 8.73 18.53 11.35
N ASP A 924 8.88 18.00 12.56
CA ASP A 924 9.61 18.68 13.64
C ASP A 924 11.13 18.47 13.53
N GLY A 925 11.91 19.04 14.46
CA GLY A 925 13.36 18.89 14.46
C GLY A 925 13.86 17.45 14.62
N MET A 926 13.09 16.55 15.25
CA MET A 926 13.43 15.12 15.31
C MET A 926 13.14 14.45 13.97
N GLY A 927 12.00 14.74 13.34
CA GLY A 927 11.66 14.25 12.01
C GLY A 927 12.67 14.69 10.94
N LEU A 928 13.11 15.95 10.98
CA LEU A 928 14.17 16.47 10.11
C LEU A 928 15.51 15.76 10.35
N PHE A 929 15.87 15.49 11.61
CA PHE A 929 17.07 14.74 11.95
C PHE A 929 17.04 13.29 11.42
N TYR A 930 15.92 12.57 11.55
CA TYR A 930 15.76 11.24 10.97
C TYR A 930 15.85 11.29 9.43
N ALA A 931 15.10 12.18 8.79
CA ALA A 931 15.07 12.33 7.34
C ALA A 931 16.45 12.69 6.75
N GLN A 932 17.16 13.65 7.34
CA GLN A 932 18.51 14.03 6.90
C GLN A 932 19.57 12.97 7.20
N SER A 933 19.48 12.26 8.33
CA SER A 933 20.41 11.17 8.65
C SER A 933 20.25 10.01 7.66
N ASN A 934 19.02 9.70 7.27
CA ASN A 934 18.70 8.72 6.23
C ASN A 934 19.24 9.16 4.85
N ALA A 935 18.93 10.38 4.41
CA ALA A 935 19.40 10.89 3.12
C ALA A 935 20.94 10.89 3.02
N LEU A 936 21.63 11.22 4.12
CA LEU A 936 23.09 11.16 4.20
C LEU A 936 23.62 9.71 4.15
N ALA A 937 23.01 8.76 4.86
CA ALA A 937 23.38 7.35 4.79
C ALA A 937 23.14 6.75 3.38
N SER A 938 21.98 7.03 2.80
CA SER A 938 21.60 6.62 1.43
C SER A 938 22.57 7.18 0.38
N PHE A 939 22.94 8.47 0.49
CA PHE A 939 23.96 9.07 -0.37
C PHE A 939 25.34 8.42 -0.19
N LEU A 940 25.79 8.18 1.04
CA LEU A 940 27.11 7.58 1.26
C LEU A 940 27.18 6.11 0.80
N TYR A 941 26.06 5.37 0.78
CA TYR A 941 26.04 3.99 0.30
C TYR A 941 25.81 3.84 -1.22
N HIS A 942 24.96 4.69 -1.83
CA HIS A 942 24.57 4.59 -3.26
C HIS A 942 25.07 5.75 -4.14
N GLY A 943 25.21 6.95 -3.58
CA GLY A 943 25.63 8.15 -4.28
C GLY A 943 27.02 8.03 -4.91
N GLU A 944 27.23 8.74 -6.01
CA GLU A 944 28.43 8.62 -6.87
C GLU A 944 28.76 7.16 -7.25
N ASN A 945 27.74 6.30 -7.43
CA ASN A 945 27.84 4.86 -7.69
C ASN A 945 28.38 4.02 -6.51
N GLY A 946 28.24 4.51 -5.27
CA GLY A 946 28.71 3.84 -4.05
C GLY A 946 30.17 4.12 -3.70
N LYS A 947 30.75 5.19 -4.25
CA LYS A 947 32.12 5.68 -3.98
C LYS A 947 32.49 5.75 -2.49
N TYR A 948 31.51 6.05 -1.63
CA TYR A 948 31.71 6.23 -0.18
C TYR A 948 31.27 5.02 0.66
N ARG A 949 30.83 3.93 0.03
CA ARG A 949 30.19 2.77 0.69
C ARG A 949 31.07 2.13 1.75
N ASP A 950 32.29 1.77 1.40
CA ASP A 950 33.19 1.06 2.32
C ASP A 950 33.56 1.95 3.51
N ALA A 951 33.77 3.25 3.25
CA ALA A 951 33.98 4.24 4.30
C ALA A 951 32.75 4.40 5.21
N PHE A 952 31.53 4.36 4.67
CA PHE A 952 30.29 4.41 5.45
C PHE A 952 30.11 3.18 6.35
N ILE A 953 30.39 1.98 5.83
CA ILE A 953 30.39 0.75 6.63
C ILE A 953 31.48 0.80 7.72
N GLU A 954 32.70 1.28 7.41
CA GLU A 954 33.76 1.45 8.40
C GLU A 954 33.39 2.49 9.48
N TYR A 955 32.80 3.64 9.10
CA TYR A 955 32.37 4.69 10.02
C TYR A 955 31.26 4.21 10.96
N THR A 956 30.31 3.43 10.42
CA THR A 956 29.25 2.78 11.19
C THR A 956 29.87 1.80 12.20
N LEU A 957 30.79 0.93 11.78
CA LEU A 957 31.50 0.05 12.69
C LEU A 957 32.33 0.81 13.75
N ALA A 958 32.99 1.91 13.37
CA ALA A 958 33.77 2.73 14.30
C ALA A 958 32.88 3.34 15.39
N PHE A 959 31.67 3.82 15.04
CA PHE A 959 30.72 4.34 16.03
C PHE A 959 30.32 3.27 17.04
N TYR A 960 29.85 2.11 16.56
CA TYR A 960 29.36 1.02 17.42
C TYR A 960 30.49 0.30 18.19
N ARG A 961 31.75 0.48 17.80
CA ARG A 961 32.94 0.09 18.58
C ARG A 961 33.29 1.04 19.73
N GLY A 962 32.59 2.18 19.85
CA GLY A 962 32.89 3.23 20.82
C GLY A 962 34.18 4.02 20.51
N THR A 963 34.52 4.17 19.22
CA THR A 963 35.76 4.85 18.82
C THR A 963 35.66 6.36 19.08
N GLU A 964 36.45 6.87 20.02
CA GLU A 964 36.51 8.31 20.31
C GLU A 964 37.16 9.09 19.16
N GLY A 965 36.68 10.32 18.93
CA GLY A 965 37.30 11.25 17.98
C GLY A 965 37.09 10.91 16.51
N MET A 966 35.92 10.37 16.15
CA MET A 966 35.53 10.21 14.75
C MET A 966 35.38 11.57 14.07
N ASP A 967 36.17 11.79 13.03
CA ASP A 967 36.23 13.02 12.25
C ASP A 967 35.60 12.74 10.88
N PHE A 968 34.43 13.34 10.63
CA PHE A 968 33.63 13.10 9.43
C PHE A 968 34.39 13.50 8.16
N GLU A 969 35.00 14.69 8.14
CA GLU A 969 35.70 15.21 6.96
C GLU A 969 36.94 14.38 6.64
N LYS A 970 37.69 13.97 7.67
CA LYS A 970 38.82 13.07 7.52
C LYS A 970 38.43 11.67 7.02
N HIS A 971 37.24 11.17 7.39
CA HIS A 971 36.79 9.82 7.04
C HIS A 971 36.18 9.73 5.64
N PHE A 972 35.39 10.72 5.25
CA PHE A 972 34.71 10.74 3.94
C PHE A 972 35.41 11.60 2.88
N GLY A 973 36.36 12.46 3.26
CA GLY A 973 36.97 13.44 2.34
C GLY A 973 35.99 14.53 1.87
N LEU A 974 34.91 14.75 2.64
CA LEU A 974 33.86 15.74 2.39
C LEU A 974 33.55 16.47 3.69
N SER A 975 33.43 17.80 3.66
CA SER A 975 32.87 18.53 4.81
C SER A 975 31.40 18.13 5.03
N PRO A 976 30.86 18.16 6.27
CA PRO A 976 29.46 17.80 6.52
C PRO A 976 28.47 18.60 5.67
N SER A 977 28.70 19.91 5.53
CA SER A 977 27.92 20.80 4.67
C SER A 977 28.01 20.46 3.17
N GLU A 978 29.11 19.88 2.68
CA GLU A 978 29.24 19.43 1.30
C GLU A 978 28.55 18.08 1.07
N ALA A 979 28.75 17.12 1.97
CA ALA A 979 28.06 15.84 1.94
C ALA A 979 26.54 16.02 2.07
N GLY A 980 26.09 16.98 2.89
CA GLY A 980 24.69 17.37 3.03
C GLY A 980 24.07 17.93 1.75
N ARG A 981 24.80 18.76 0.99
CA ARG A 981 24.37 19.21 -0.35
C ARG A 981 24.19 18.03 -1.30
N LEU A 982 25.17 17.13 -1.34
CA LEU A 982 25.14 15.93 -2.19
C LEU A 982 24.02 14.96 -1.77
N ALA A 983 23.69 14.87 -0.48
CA ALA A 983 22.58 14.09 0.03
C ALA A 983 21.20 14.64 -0.40
N VAL A 984 21.05 15.98 -0.46
CA VAL A 984 19.83 16.63 -0.99
C VAL A 984 19.69 16.41 -2.50
N GLU A 985 20.79 16.46 -3.25
CA GLU A 985 20.80 16.17 -4.70
C GLU A 985 20.46 14.69 -4.95
N HIS A 986 21.09 13.76 -4.22
CA HIS A 986 20.78 12.32 -4.28
C HIS A 986 19.32 12.01 -3.93
N ALA A 987 18.77 12.65 -2.89
CA ALA A 987 17.37 12.48 -2.51
C ALA A 987 16.40 12.93 -3.62
N ARG A 988 16.68 14.05 -4.31
CA ARG A 988 15.87 14.51 -5.46
C ARG A 988 15.94 13.57 -6.65
N THR A 989 17.12 13.05 -6.95
CA THR A 989 17.30 12.08 -8.04
C THR A 989 16.56 10.78 -7.74
N VAL A 990 16.60 10.26 -6.51
CA VAL A 990 15.85 9.06 -6.08
C VAL A 990 14.33 9.28 -6.11
N VAL A 991 13.87 10.49 -5.75
CA VAL A 991 12.46 10.90 -5.77
C VAL A 991 11.99 11.33 -7.18
N GLY A 992 12.87 11.30 -8.19
CA GLY A 992 12.52 11.58 -9.59
C GLY A 992 12.20 13.05 -9.88
N ARG A 993 12.94 13.98 -9.26
CA ARG A 993 12.72 15.44 -9.38
C ARG A 993 13.66 16.21 -10.32
N ASP A 994 14.72 15.58 -10.81
CA ASP A 994 15.79 16.20 -11.62
C ASP A 994 15.70 15.83 -13.11
#